data_AF-A2BK55-F1
#
_entry.id   AF-A2BK55-F1
#
_cell.length_a   1.000
_cell.length_b   1.000
_cell.length_c   1.000
_cell.angle_alpha   90.00
_cell.angle_beta   90.00
_cell.angle_gamma   90.00
#
_symmetry.space_group_name_H-M   'P 1'
#
loop_
_entity.id
_entity.type
_entity.pdbx_description
1 polymer ?
#
loop_
_entity_poly.entity_id
_entity_poly.type
_entity_poly.pdbx_seq_one_letter_code
_entity_poly.pdbx_strand_id
1 'polypeptide(L)'
;MVGEWFGGCIGVRIFMFVGLLLAIVAAVVQPIAAHATPGNNTARIVLEGVVGPNGYAAVYAELSYKACRVSGVEGAAKPALAAKPVLFAFAPDPALWQALNNIAVALPAQVQSTIAVEPAYDGVEVLAVVPGKPGSKVSVELSCLGSGIKTDEDDGPGMIIIVPDDTLVEMYAEDIAKLHREMGLNVRIVTTSYIYENYPEAELPSDVCRPGETAPEYNESLAAKIISFLREAVDAGVNYVLIIGGAAEVPPVYVCSPILSELVSPREAAIPSDYYYSDPDYDNYLELAVGRIPFTDALSLSMYVNSLKRWVEGGSWQNNMLLAGGAPFATSLMIGESAAEQAYTILSQLENTARNILGISFGNYLGQSFTSYIGLYGLYYLVAHGTGSAMLDYVPGGLWNYDFELKLSQAEILGGKPAVYLTPACRVGYWDYDLTQPPFIPPSIGVKLVSRGAAVAFIGYSRIAIEAITGIKGDKGLVRVELSGADAPLLLFMQHLPNAPTLGEAWRRAVNSYLLTPGSHYVAFMVEGEEEIGHLVSREAVYLGDPAAPNPWYQASNTTSTGWEAPQLQPPTGAVEVGVGFVAMPIAKYSEGDIWAFNPAANETVELRLEGSCPASVSALALYRVEGYVFIDMQELNVTTTSGDGYCVVMVNIKRDSPGLVRLVTLYNDGIGVYYFIAAGSYLENDTLQIRGLDILETIGDEPLIVEANGTVVSVLPGGATSMAIALEELPAGAYIVQVRPVHRYDLIYGGDIIAREMAKIAKLFQVEVSANPRGSEANSGGVQDSKLAGDESPLVDVSQDLHRGNEVYPVFYAAIAVSAVMPTAILLVWRRQRL
;
A
#
# COMPACT_ATOMS: atom_id res chain seq x y z
N MET A 1 62.86 16.34 5.59
CA MET A 1 62.69 17.81 5.60
C MET A 1 61.37 18.11 4.92
N VAL A 2 60.39 18.56 5.70
CA VAL A 2 59.28 19.52 5.43
C VAL A 2 58.72 19.53 4.00
N GLY A 3 57.42 19.36 3.72
CA GLY A 3 56.23 19.40 4.57
C GLY A 3 54.96 19.08 3.76
N GLU A 4 53.86 19.01 4.50
CA GLU A 4 52.48 18.63 4.16
C GLU A 4 51.84 19.47 3.04
N TRP A 5 50.88 18.88 2.31
CA TRP A 5 49.56 19.48 2.00
C TRP A 5 48.53 18.33 1.91
N PHE A 6 47.75 18.14 2.96
CA PHE A 6 46.52 17.35 2.94
C PHE A 6 45.40 18.19 2.32
N GLY A 7 44.92 17.80 1.14
CA GLY A 7 43.61 18.24 0.63
C GLY A 7 42.61 17.12 0.90
N GLY A 8 41.76 17.28 1.92
CA GLY A 8 40.69 16.34 2.22
C GLY A 8 39.65 16.37 1.11
N CYS A 9 39.49 15.24 0.40
CA CYS A 9 38.37 15.03 -0.50
C CYS A 9 37.09 14.85 0.32
N ILE A 10 36.09 15.71 0.09
CA ILE A 10 34.72 15.53 0.56
C ILE A 10 34.11 14.39 -0.25
N GLY A 11 33.80 13.28 0.41
CA GLY A 11 33.08 12.17 -0.21
C GLY A 11 31.59 12.48 -0.27
N VAL A 12 31.10 12.89 -1.43
CA VAL A 12 29.67 12.90 -1.73
C VAL A 12 29.33 11.51 -2.24
N ARG A 13 28.41 10.80 -1.57
CA ARG A 13 27.94 9.48 -1.99
C ARG A 13 26.58 9.63 -2.68
N ILE A 14 26.42 9.01 -3.85
CA ILE A 14 25.25 9.15 -4.75
C ILE A 14 24.73 7.74 -5.05
N PHE A 15 23.42 7.48 -4.90
CA PHE A 15 22.82 6.13 -5.05
C PHE A 15 21.43 6.13 -5.69
N MET A 16 21.09 5.05 -6.41
CA MET A 16 19.93 4.84 -7.28
C MET A 16 18.80 4.01 -6.63
N PHE A 17 17.53 4.41 -6.75
CA PHE A 17 16.34 3.60 -6.43
C PHE A 17 15.14 3.94 -7.35
N VAL A 18 14.33 2.93 -7.69
CA VAL A 18 13.03 3.06 -8.39
C VAL A 18 11.96 2.33 -7.56
N GLY A 19 11.16 3.10 -6.82
CA GLY A 19 10.06 2.58 -5.98
C GLY A 19 9.08 3.68 -5.53
N LEU A 20 9.61 4.86 -5.26
CA LEU A 20 8.96 6.16 -5.38
C LEU A 20 9.88 6.92 -6.34
N LEU A 21 9.41 7.83 -7.20
CA LEU A 21 10.34 8.63 -8.02
C LEU A 21 10.99 9.73 -7.14
N LEU A 22 11.81 9.29 -6.18
CA LEU A 22 12.92 10.05 -5.61
C LEU A 22 13.93 10.17 -6.75
N ALA A 23 13.91 11.29 -7.44
CA ALA A 23 14.90 11.53 -8.47
C ALA A 23 16.26 11.75 -7.83
N ILE A 24 17.23 10.95 -8.28
CA ILE A 24 18.56 10.91 -7.68
C ILE A 24 19.34 12.16 -8.07
N VAL A 25 19.71 12.87 -7.01
CA VAL A 25 20.45 14.12 -6.97
C VAL A 25 21.91 13.90 -7.37
N ALA A 26 22.39 14.66 -8.36
CA ALA A 26 23.81 15.02 -8.39
C ALA A 26 24.01 16.17 -7.41
N ALA A 27 24.58 15.92 -6.23
CA ALA A 27 24.91 17.01 -5.31
C ALA A 27 26.13 17.75 -5.87
N VAL A 28 25.88 18.86 -6.56
CA VAL A 28 26.94 19.75 -7.04
C VAL A 28 27.37 20.61 -5.86
N VAL A 29 28.38 20.15 -5.12
CA VAL A 29 29.04 20.97 -4.10
C VAL A 29 29.87 22.01 -4.84
N GLN A 30 29.36 23.24 -4.97
CA GLN A 30 30.16 24.37 -5.45
C GLN A 30 30.89 24.99 -4.25
N PRO A 31 32.22 24.83 -4.12
CA PRO A 31 32.97 25.62 -3.16
C PRO A 31 32.85 27.08 -3.60
N ILE A 32 32.15 27.90 -2.82
CA ILE A 32 32.17 29.35 -3.00
C ILE A 32 33.61 29.78 -2.71
N ALA A 33 34.38 30.07 -3.76
CA ALA A 33 35.69 30.69 -3.66
C ALA A 33 35.52 32.17 -3.25
N ALA A 34 35.05 32.41 -2.02
CA ALA A 34 35.11 33.70 -1.37
C ALA A 34 36.31 33.70 -0.42
N HIS A 35 37.13 34.74 -0.49
CA HIS A 35 38.22 34.97 0.45
C HIS A 35 37.74 34.80 1.89
N ALA A 36 38.18 33.72 2.53
CA ALA A 36 37.79 33.36 3.88
C ALA A 36 38.30 34.41 4.88
N THR A 37 37.41 35.31 5.29
CA THR A 37 37.51 35.91 6.63
C THR A 37 37.21 34.83 7.67
N PRO A 38 38.09 34.60 8.66
CA PRO A 38 37.83 33.64 9.73
C PRO A 38 36.57 34.05 10.47
N GLY A 39 35.49 33.27 10.36
CA GLY A 39 34.27 33.49 11.16
C GLY A 39 32.93 33.10 10.56
N ASN A 40 32.81 32.72 9.27
CA ASN A 40 31.50 32.38 8.70
C ASN A 40 31.58 31.42 7.50
N ASN A 41 32.01 30.18 7.73
CA ASN A 41 32.03 29.14 6.70
C ASN A 41 30.63 28.54 6.51
N THR A 42 29.76 29.25 5.80
CA THR A 42 28.49 28.68 5.30
C THR A 42 28.74 27.99 3.96
N ALA A 43 28.49 26.68 3.89
CA ALA A 43 28.50 25.94 2.64
C ALA A 43 27.13 26.06 1.95
N ARG A 44 27.14 26.25 0.63
CA ARG A 44 25.93 26.21 -0.21
C ARG A 44 25.84 24.83 -0.84
N ILE A 45 24.74 24.13 -0.61
CA ILE A 45 24.46 22.79 -1.17
C ILE A 45 23.23 22.91 -2.04
N VAL A 46 23.26 22.35 -3.25
CA VAL A 46 22.11 22.30 -4.15
C VAL A 46 21.76 20.84 -4.38
N LEU A 47 20.53 20.48 -4.01
CA LEU A 47 19.99 19.16 -4.23
C LEU A 47 19.03 19.22 -5.43
N GLU A 48 19.34 18.51 -6.52
CA GLU A 48 18.51 18.50 -7.74
C GLU A 48 17.61 17.26 -7.82
N GLY A 49 16.31 17.43 -8.03
CA GLY A 49 15.37 16.37 -8.37
C GLY A 49 14.85 16.50 -9.81
N VAL A 50 14.45 15.39 -10.41
CA VAL A 50 13.63 15.30 -11.63
C VAL A 50 12.19 15.00 -11.21
N VAL A 51 11.26 15.81 -11.69
CA VAL A 51 9.84 15.67 -11.39
C VAL A 51 9.31 14.43 -12.10
N GLY A 52 8.73 13.52 -11.33
CA GLY A 52 8.08 12.31 -11.84
C GLY A 52 6.77 12.57 -12.58
N PRO A 53 6.17 11.53 -13.18
CA PRO A 53 4.86 11.59 -13.84
C PRO A 53 3.74 12.13 -12.94
N ASN A 54 3.82 11.88 -11.63
CA ASN A 54 2.88 12.38 -10.64
C ASN A 54 2.95 13.91 -10.41
N GLY A 55 3.91 14.60 -11.04
CA GLY A 55 4.08 16.05 -10.89
C GLY A 55 4.88 16.47 -9.67
N TYR A 56 5.61 15.54 -9.03
CA TYR A 56 6.47 15.84 -7.88
C TYR A 56 7.88 15.28 -8.09
N ALA A 57 8.88 15.98 -7.59
CA ALA A 57 10.19 15.39 -7.33
C ALA A 57 10.35 15.24 -5.81
N ALA A 58 10.67 14.02 -5.37
CA ALA A 58 11.21 13.83 -4.03
C ALA A 58 12.73 13.94 -4.09
N VAL A 59 13.30 14.60 -3.10
CA VAL A 59 14.73 14.84 -2.92
C VAL A 59 15.06 14.41 -1.50
N TYR A 60 15.99 13.47 -1.36
CA TYR A 60 16.48 12.98 -0.09
C TYR A 60 18.00 13.14 -0.02
N ALA A 61 18.53 13.62 1.10
CA ALA A 61 19.97 13.70 1.32
C ALA A 61 20.34 13.63 2.80
N GLU A 62 21.24 12.72 3.16
CA GLU A 62 21.98 12.79 4.43
C GLU A 62 23.28 13.58 4.19
N LEU A 63 23.48 14.61 5.00
CA LEU A 63 24.55 15.58 4.86
C LEU A 63 25.34 15.61 6.16
N SER A 64 26.66 15.39 6.14
CA SER A 64 27.51 15.40 7.36
C SER A 64 27.74 16.82 7.97
N TYR A 65 26.78 17.72 7.80
CA TYR A 65 26.77 19.07 8.35
C TYR A 65 25.94 19.09 9.63
N LYS A 66 26.25 19.99 10.57
CA LYS A 66 25.52 20.09 11.84
C LYS A 66 24.11 20.65 11.71
N ALA A 67 23.97 21.59 10.79
CA ALA A 67 22.74 22.33 10.59
C ALA A 67 22.75 22.86 9.15
N CYS A 68 21.63 22.68 8.49
CA CYS A 68 21.32 23.28 7.20
C CYS A 68 20.02 24.06 7.33
N ARG A 69 19.84 25.07 6.48
CA ARG A 69 18.56 25.74 6.29
C ARG A 69 18.26 25.83 4.81
N VAL A 70 16.99 25.74 4.44
CA VAL A 70 16.58 25.99 3.06
C VAL A 70 16.79 27.47 2.73
N SER A 71 17.59 27.74 1.70
CA SER A 71 17.85 29.09 1.16
C SER A 71 17.13 29.37 -0.15
N GLY A 72 16.60 28.35 -0.84
CA GLY A 72 15.83 28.54 -2.07
C GLY A 72 15.27 27.24 -2.63
N VAL A 73 14.22 27.36 -3.45
CA VAL A 73 13.66 26.28 -4.27
C VAL A 73 13.48 26.81 -5.68
N GLU A 74 14.12 26.18 -6.66
CA GLU A 74 13.95 26.52 -8.08
C GLU A 74 13.26 25.38 -8.85
N GLY A 75 12.61 25.71 -9.95
CA GLY A 75 11.91 24.75 -10.82
C GLY A 75 10.53 24.31 -10.33
N ALA A 76 10.10 24.75 -9.14
CA ALA A 76 8.78 24.45 -8.62
C ALA A 76 7.68 25.01 -9.55
N ALA A 77 6.72 24.17 -9.90
CA ALA A 77 5.57 24.56 -10.72
C ALA A 77 4.31 23.85 -10.23
N LYS A 78 3.15 24.45 -10.47
CA LYS A 78 1.87 23.80 -10.15
C LYS A 78 1.83 22.44 -10.87
N PRO A 79 1.65 21.31 -10.16
CA PRO A 79 1.54 20.03 -10.82
C PRO A 79 0.31 20.09 -11.72
N ALA A 80 0.38 19.44 -12.88
CA ALA A 80 -0.84 19.23 -13.66
C ALA A 80 -1.85 18.57 -12.72
N LEU A 81 -3.07 19.10 -12.63
CA LEU A 81 -4.11 18.59 -11.73
C LEU A 81 -4.17 17.07 -11.86
N ALA A 82 -3.64 16.38 -10.84
CA ALA A 82 -3.64 14.93 -10.85
C ALA A 82 -5.07 14.45 -10.67
N ALA A 83 -5.34 13.29 -11.25
CA ALA A 83 -6.64 12.68 -11.23
C ALA A 83 -6.93 12.07 -9.83
N LYS A 84 -8.21 11.91 -9.48
CA LYS A 84 -8.71 11.61 -8.12
C LYS A 84 -8.30 10.22 -7.58
N PRO A 85 -7.72 10.00 -6.40
CA PRO A 85 -7.48 8.63 -5.92
C PRO A 85 -8.79 7.86 -5.64
N VAL A 86 -8.72 6.54 -5.49
CA VAL A 86 -9.84 5.73 -4.97
C VAL A 86 -9.55 5.34 -3.53
N LEU A 87 -10.53 5.63 -2.67
CA LEU A 87 -10.45 5.34 -1.25
C LEU A 87 -11.12 4.02 -0.92
N PHE A 88 -10.47 3.25 -0.06
CA PHE A 88 -10.97 2.02 0.53
C PHE A 88 -10.80 2.07 2.05
N ALA A 89 -11.57 1.25 2.77
CA ALA A 89 -11.41 1.10 4.21
C ALA A 89 -11.23 -0.36 4.57
N PHE A 90 -10.27 -0.64 5.45
CA PHE A 90 -10.04 -1.98 5.99
C PHE A 90 -11.14 -2.45 6.96
N ALA A 91 -12.32 -1.84 6.93
CA ALA A 91 -13.51 -2.36 7.61
C ALA A 91 -14.29 -3.25 6.64
N PRO A 92 -14.81 -4.41 7.07
CA PRO A 92 -15.59 -5.31 6.23
C PRO A 92 -17.03 -4.81 6.09
N ASP A 93 -17.22 -3.64 5.48
CA ASP A 93 -18.52 -2.99 5.29
C ASP A 93 -18.67 -2.48 3.84
N PRO A 94 -19.47 -3.17 3.01
CA PRO A 94 -19.73 -2.75 1.64
C PRO A 94 -20.39 -1.37 1.51
N ALA A 95 -21.23 -0.98 2.48
CA ALA A 95 -21.90 0.34 2.45
C ALA A 95 -20.88 1.45 2.70
N LEU A 96 -19.92 1.22 3.60
CA LEU A 96 -18.80 2.11 3.83
C LEU A 96 -17.91 2.25 2.58
N TRP A 97 -17.59 1.15 1.88
CA TRP A 97 -16.84 1.21 0.63
C TRP A 97 -17.57 1.99 -0.45
N GLN A 98 -18.88 1.81 -0.57
CA GLN A 98 -19.69 2.58 -1.50
C GLN A 98 -19.69 4.07 -1.15
N ALA A 99 -19.77 4.43 0.13
CA ALA A 99 -19.69 5.81 0.58
C ALA A 99 -18.33 6.44 0.22
N LEU A 100 -17.23 5.75 0.51
CA LEU A 100 -15.86 6.16 0.17
C LEU A 100 -15.69 6.42 -1.34
N ASN A 101 -16.25 5.54 -2.19
CA ASN A 101 -16.21 5.71 -3.64
C ASN A 101 -16.94 6.97 -4.15
N ASN A 102 -17.84 7.53 -3.34
CA ASN A 102 -18.57 8.76 -3.68
C ASN A 102 -17.88 10.03 -3.16
N ILE A 103 -16.88 9.90 -2.28
CA ILE A 103 -16.14 11.05 -1.77
C ILE A 103 -15.28 11.64 -2.89
N ALA A 104 -15.42 12.93 -3.12
CA ALA A 104 -14.59 13.63 -4.09
C ALA A 104 -13.20 13.84 -3.49
N VAL A 105 -12.17 13.24 -4.08
CA VAL A 105 -10.79 13.47 -3.66
C VAL A 105 -10.02 14.24 -4.74
N ALA A 106 -9.21 15.22 -4.36
CA ALA A 106 -8.34 15.94 -5.29
C ALA A 106 -7.07 16.44 -4.59
N LEU A 107 -6.02 16.72 -5.37
CA LEU A 107 -4.88 17.49 -4.85
C LEU A 107 -5.31 18.94 -4.55
N PRO A 108 -4.75 19.59 -3.51
CA PRO A 108 -5.06 20.96 -3.18
C PRO A 108 -4.72 21.90 -4.34
N ALA A 109 -5.51 22.96 -4.51
CA ALA A 109 -5.36 23.90 -5.61
C ALA A 109 -4.00 24.65 -5.58
N GLN A 110 -3.38 24.73 -4.41
CA GLN A 110 -2.04 25.24 -4.17
C GLN A 110 -1.23 24.11 -3.55
N VAL A 111 -0.30 23.55 -4.32
CA VAL A 111 0.69 22.60 -3.80
C VAL A 111 1.95 23.39 -3.52
N GLN A 112 2.34 23.48 -2.25
CA GLN A 112 3.61 24.09 -1.85
C GLN A 112 4.73 23.05 -1.90
N SER A 113 5.98 23.50 -1.95
CA SER A 113 7.11 22.60 -1.74
C SER A 113 7.20 22.31 -0.26
N THR A 114 7.24 21.05 0.12
CA THR A 114 7.38 20.64 1.53
C THR A 114 8.83 20.19 1.74
N ILE A 115 9.55 20.84 2.66
CA ILE A 115 10.97 20.59 2.86
C ILE A 115 11.26 20.52 4.35
N ALA A 116 11.69 19.34 4.81
CA ALA A 116 12.19 19.07 6.14
C ALA A 116 13.72 18.95 6.12
N VAL A 117 14.36 19.45 7.17
CA VAL A 117 15.80 19.41 7.39
C VAL A 117 16.03 18.95 8.83
N GLU A 118 16.17 17.64 9.04
CA GLU A 118 16.26 17.01 10.36
C GLU A 118 17.72 16.88 10.81
N PRO A 119 18.04 17.05 12.11
CA PRO A 119 19.30 16.54 12.65
C PRO A 119 19.37 15.01 12.54
N ALA A 120 20.49 14.49 12.05
CA ALA A 120 20.79 13.06 12.02
C ALA A 120 22.02 12.75 12.89
N TYR A 121 22.24 11.48 13.25
CA TYR A 121 23.32 11.06 14.15
C TYR A 121 24.70 11.57 13.74
N ASP A 122 24.99 11.64 12.44
CA ASP A 122 26.26 12.12 11.88
C ASP A 122 26.10 13.38 11.02
N GLY A 123 24.97 14.08 11.10
CA GLY A 123 24.73 15.26 10.28
C GLY A 123 23.30 15.78 10.27
N VAL A 124 22.76 15.97 9.06
CA VAL A 124 21.43 16.47 8.77
C VAL A 124 20.80 15.63 7.65
N GLU A 125 19.58 15.17 7.87
CA GLU A 125 18.73 14.52 6.87
C GLU A 125 17.84 15.57 6.22
N VAL A 126 17.81 15.62 4.89
CA VAL A 126 16.98 16.55 4.13
C VAL A 126 15.98 15.74 3.35
N LEU A 127 14.70 16.03 3.56
CA LEU A 127 13.63 15.46 2.77
C LEU A 127 12.81 16.59 2.17
N ALA A 128 12.75 16.64 0.84
CA ALA A 128 12.04 17.67 0.12
C ALA A 128 11.14 17.05 -0.95
N VAL A 129 9.90 17.51 -1.01
CA VAL A 129 8.96 17.18 -2.08
C VAL A 129 8.54 18.47 -2.77
N VAL A 130 8.99 18.61 -4.01
CA VAL A 130 8.85 19.83 -4.79
C VAL A 130 7.94 19.54 -5.98
N PRO A 131 6.76 20.18 -6.08
CA PRO A 131 5.90 20.01 -7.22
C PRO A 131 6.53 20.64 -8.46
N GLY A 132 6.30 20.05 -9.63
CA GLY A 132 6.73 20.62 -10.89
C GLY A 132 6.05 20.00 -12.10
N LYS A 133 6.56 20.33 -13.28
CA LYS A 133 6.10 19.69 -14.52
C LYS A 133 6.78 18.34 -14.70
N PRO A 134 6.08 17.23 -15.01
CA PRO A 134 6.72 15.94 -15.28
C PRO A 134 7.91 16.06 -16.25
N GLY A 135 9.04 15.43 -15.89
CA GLY A 135 10.31 15.48 -16.62
C GLY A 135 11.14 16.76 -16.43
N SER A 136 10.63 17.77 -15.72
CA SER A 136 11.41 18.98 -15.39
C SER A 136 12.37 18.74 -14.22
N LYS A 137 13.36 19.61 -14.06
CA LYS A 137 14.25 19.62 -12.89
C LYS A 137 13.76 20.62 -11.86
N VAL A 138 13.91 20.26 -10.59
CA VAL A 138 13.76 21.13 -9.43
C VAL A 138 15.05 21.13 -8.64
N SER A 139 15.32 22.20 -7.89
CA SER A 139 16.49 22.24 -7.02
C SER A 139 16.17 22.87 -5.67
N VAL A 140 16.61 22.20 -4.60
CA VAL A 140 16.54 22.70 -3.22
C VAL A 140 17.92 23.18 -2.82
N GLU A 141 18.02 24.47 -2.55
CA GLU A 141 19.26 25.09 -2.11
C GLU A 141 19.29 25.16 -0.58
N LEU A 142 20.39 24.69 0.01
CA LEU A 142 20.64 24.70 1.44
C LEU A 142 21.86 25.57 1.76
N SER A 143 21.77 26.29 2.88
CA SER A 143 22.89 26.98 3.52
C SER A 143 23.26 26.24 4.80
N CYS A 144 24.44 25.62 4.86
CA CYS A 144 24.87 24.78 5.98
C CYS A 144 26.05 25.38 6.75
N LEU A 145 26.06 25.25 8.07
CA LEU A 145 27.16 25.72 8.91
C LEU A 145 28.31 24.70 8.92
N GLY A 146 29.54 25.16 8.65
CA GLY A 146 30.73 24.30 8.57
C GLY A 146 30.99 23.48 9.85
N SER A 147 31.41 22.24 9.66
CA SER A 147 31.76 21.28 10.72
C SER A 147 32.94 21.78 11.56
N GLY A 148 32.74 22.13 12.84
CA GLY A 148 33.84 22.62 13.68
C GLY A 148 33.63 22.72 15.19
N ILE A 149 32.53 22.22 15.75
CA ILE A 149 32.29 22.30 17.22
C ILE A 149 31.95 20.91 17.72
N LYS A 150 32.71 20.35 18.66
CA LYS A 150 32.19 19.23 19.46
C LYS A 150 31.10 19.82 20.36
N THR A 151 29.88 19.31 20.26
CA THR A 151 28.91 19.47 21.34
C THR A 151 29.53 18.79 22.56
N ASP A 152 29.55 19.46 23.70
CA ASP A 152 29.93 18.85 24.97
C ASP A 152 28.82 17.84 25.33
N GLU A 153 28.82 16.68 24.68
CA GLU A 153 27.92 15.56 24.89
C GLU A 153 28.50 14.67 26.00
N ASP A 154 27.96 14.82 27.21
CA ASP A 154 28.18 13.86 28.32
C ASP A 154 26.85 13.29 28.86
N ASP A 155 25.70 13.77 28.38
CA ASP A 155 24.38 13.22 28.72
C ASP A 155 23.79 12.58 27.45
N GLY A 156 23.65 11.25 27.42
CA GLY A 156 23.03 10.53 26.30
C GLY A 156 21.58 10.98 26.02
N PRO A 157 20.95 10.52 24.92
CA PRO A 157 19.63 11.02 24.51
C PRO A 157 18.59 10.84 25.62
N GLY A 158 17.76 11.88 25.80
CA GLY A 158 16.77 11.94 26.87
C GLY A 158 15.54 11.08 26.59
N MET A 159 15.00 10.46 27.63
CA MET A 159 13.72 9.75 27.63
C MET A 159 12.86 10.21 28.81
N ILE A 160 11.58 10.45 28.56
CA ILE A 160 10.58 10.71 29.60
C ILE A 160 9.60 9.53 29.66
N ILE A 161 9.27 9.10 30.88
CA ILE A 161 8.15 8.18 31.13
C ILE A 161 7.05 8.93 31.88
N ILE A 162 5.88 9.07 31.25
CA ILE A 162 4.70 9.70 31.86
C ILE A 162 3.81 8.60 32.43
N VAL A 163 3.46 8.71 33.71
CA VAL A 163 2.67 7.72 34.45
C VAL A 163 1.54 8.39 35.24
N PRO A 164 0.41 7.69 35.51
CA PRO A 164 -0.54 8.15 36.53
C PRO A 164 0.11 8.14 37.92
N ASP A 165 -0.50 8.86 38.86
CA ASP A 165 -0.15 8.82 40.29
C ASP A 165 -0.60 7.50 40.95
N ASP A 166 0.03 6.41 40.50
CA ASP A 166 -0.16 5.05 41.00
C ASP A 166 1.21 4.41 41.29
N THR A 167 1.43 4.09 42.56
CA THR A 167 2.69 3.50 43.05
C THR A 167 3.07 2.17 42.38
N LEU A 168 2.08 1.37 41.94
CA LEU A 168 2.32 0.14 41.21
C LEU A 168 2.85 0.45 39.80
N VAL A 169 2.24 1.42 39.12
CA VAL A 169 2.65 1.82 37.77
C VAL A 169 4.04 2.46 37.79
N GLU A 170 4.31 3.35 38.76
CA GLU A 170 5.64 3.93 38.99
C GLU A 170 6.72 2.86 39.21
N MET A 171 6.42 1.79 39.95
CA MET A 171 7.36 0.68 40.16
C MET A 171 7.74 -0.03 38.85
N TYR A 172 6.77 -0.29 37.95
CA TYR A 172 7.07 -0.88 36.65
C TYR A 172 7.77 0.11 35.70
N ALA A 173 7.43 1.40 35.79
CA ALA A 173 8.14 2.45 35.06
C ALA A 173 9.61 2.54 35.47
N GLU A 174 9.93 2.39 36.75
CA GLU A 174 11.32 2.35 37.23
C GLU A 174 12.08 1.11 36.73
N ASP A 175 11.39 -0.02 36.58
CA ASP A 175 11.94 -1.24 35.98
C ASP A 175 12.33 -1.03 34.50
N ILE A 176 11.50 -0.31 33.73
CA ILE A 176 11.77 0.09 32.34
C ILE A 176 12.88 1.14 32.29
N ALA A 177 12.81 2.17 33.15
CA ALA A 177 13.80 3.23 33.21
C ALA A 177 15.18 2.70 33.54
N LYS A 178 15.28 1.75 34.47
CA LYS A 178 16.54 1.08 34.80
C LYS A 178 17.14 0.37 33.58
N LEU A 179 16.32 -0.39 32.84
CA LEU A 179 16.76 -1.11 31.64
C LEU A 179 17.34 -0.14 30.59
N HIS A 180 16.72 1.02 30.39
CA HIS A 180 17.18 2.04 29.45
C HIS A 180 18.37 2.85 29.92
N ARG A 181 18.48 3.14 31.23
CA ARG A 181 19.69 3.74 31.81
C ARG A 181 20.90 2.83 31.63
N GLU A 182 20.71 1.51 31.73
CA GLU A 182 21.76 0.51 31.43
C GLU A 182 22.17 0.52 29.95
N MET A 183 21.30 0.98 29.05
CA MET A 183 21.60 1.22 27.62
C MET A 183 22.15 2.63 27.32
N GLY A 184 22.32 3.47 28.35
CA GLY A 184 22.91 4.81 28.22
C GLY A 184 21.91 5.95 28.00
N LEU A 185 20.61 5.72 28.16
CA LEU A 185 19.59 6.78 28.08
C LEU A 185 19.47 7.56 29.40
N ASN A 186 19.26 8.87 29.30
CA ASN A 186 18.90 9.70 30.45
C ASN A 186 17.37 9.64 30.67
N VAL A 187 16.93 8.78 31.59
CA VAL A 187 15.49 8.49 31.79
C VAL A 187 14.92 9.19 33.03
N ARG A 188 13.88 10.01 32.81
CA ARG A 188 13.10 10.69 33.85
C ARG A 188 11.67 10.16 33.90
N ILE A 189 11.17 9.84 35.09
CA ILE A 189 9.76 9.47 35.33
C ILE A 189 9.01 10.71 35.83
N VAL A 190 7.82 10.96 35.30
CA VAL A 190 6.99 12.12 35.63
C VAL A 190 5.54 11.66 35.81
N THR A 191 4.90 12.09 36.90
CA THR A 191 3.48 11.77 37.13
C THR A 191 2.54 12.77 36.48
N THR A 192 1.31 12.36 36.19
CA THR A 192 0.29 13.25 35.62
C THR A 192 -0.09 14.40 36.57
N SER A 193 -0.13 14.20 37.90
CA SER A 193 -0.33 15.30 38.85
C SER A 193 0.79 16.33 38.80
N TYR A 194 2.05 15.91 38.67
CA TYR A 194 3.16 16.86 38.52
C TYR A 194 2.98 17.74 37.28
N ILE A 195 2.63 17.14 36.12
CA ILE A 195 2.37 17.90 34.89
C ILE A 195 1.18 18.84 35.10
N TYR A 196 0.11 18.34 35.71
CA TYR A 196 -1.11 19.11 35.94
C TYR A 196 -0.88 20.38 36.78
N GLU A 197 -0.06 20.27 37.82
CA GLU A 197 0.23 21.36 38.77
C GLU A 197 1.25 22.38 38.25
N ASN A 198 2.21 21.96 37.41
CA ASN A 198 3.38 22.77 37.08
C ASN A 198 3.36 23.39 35.67
N TYR A 199 2.54 22.89 34.75
CA TYR A 199 2.52 23.36 33.37
C TYR A 199 1.20 24.06 33.02
N PRO A 200 1.22 25.16 32.24
CA PRO A 200 0.00 25.74 31.69
C PRO A 200 -0.59 24.86 30.59
N GLU A 201 -1.89 25.03 30.29
CA GLU A 201 -2.51 24.41 29.11
C GLU A 201 -1.88 24.99 27.83
N ALA A 202 -1.50 24.13 26.88
CA ALA A 202 -1.18 24.55 25.53
C ALA A 202 -2.46 24.98 24.78
N GLU A 203 -2.31 25.90 23.82
CA GLU A 203 -3.35 26.12 22.80
C GLU A 203 -3.51 24.84 21.98
N LEU A 204 -4.75 24.39 21.76
CA LEU A 204 -5.03 23.18 20.99
C LEU A 204 -5.40 23.54 19.54
N PRO A 205 -5.02 22.72 18.54
CA PRO A 205 -5.44 22.89 17.15
C PRO A 205 -6.97 22.90 17.00
N SER A 206 -7.47 23.57 15.96
CA SER A 206 -8.92 23.79 15.76
C SER A 206 -9.74 22.53 15.46
N ASP A 207 -9.08 21.47 15.02
CA ASP A 207 -9.63 20.15 14.75
C ASP A 207 -9.69 19.24 15.99
N VAL A 208 -9.12 19.69 17.12
CA VAL A 208 -9.25 18.99 18.40
C VAL A 208 -10.68 19.08 18.92
N CYS A 209 -11.20 17.96 19.41
CA CYS A 209 -12.55 17.85 19.90
C CYS A 209 -12.63 16.97 21.16
N ARG A 210 -13.86 16.72 21.64
CA ARG A 210 -14.13 15.81 22.74
C ARG A 210 -14.67 14.47 22.23
N PRO A 211 -14.38 13.35 22.90
CA PRO A 211 -14.89 12.01 22.58
C PRO A 211 -16.43 11.79 22.74
N GLY A 212 -17.25 12.81 22.48
CA GLY A 212 -18.71 12.77 22.58
C GLY A 212 -19.26 12.75 24.02
N GLU A 213 -20.60 12.70 24.15
CA GLU A 213 -21.32 12.76 25.44
C GLU A 213 -21.01 11.60 26.41
N THR A 214 -20.35 10.55 25.92
CA THR A 214 -20.14 9.30 26.66
C THR A 214 -18.84 9.23 27.45
N ALA A 215 -17.98 10.24 27.33
CA ALA A 215 -16.69 10.32 28.00
C ALA A 215 -16.64 11.56 28.92
N PRO A 216 -17.55 11.70 29.90
CA PRO A 216 -17.56 12.84 30.81
C PRO A 216 -16.28 12.96 31.67
N GLU A 217 -15.51 11.88 31.74
CA GLU A 217 -14.27 11.77 32.52
C GLU A 217 -13.02 12.20 31.72
N TYR A 218 -13.17 12.56 30.43
CA TYR A 218 -12.04 13.01 29.61
C TYR A 218 -11.45 14.33 30.12
N ASN A 219 -10.16 14.31 30.45
CA ASN A 219 -9.42 15.45 30.98
C ASN A 219 -8.62 16.18 29.88
N GLU A 220 -9.32 17.00 29.09
CA GLU A 220 -8.74 17.82 28.03
C GLU A 220 -7.65 18.80 28.54
N SER A 221 -7.83 19.34 29.75
CA SER A 221 -6.86 20.24 30.40
C SER A 221 -5.52 19.54 30.63
N LEU A 222 -5.55 18.30 31.14
CA LEU A 222 -4.35 17.51 31.32
C LEU A 222 -3.68 17.16 29.98
N ALA A 223 -4.45 16.81 28.94
CA ALA A 223 -3.90 16.57 27.60
C ALA A 223 -3.14 17.80 27.07
N ALA A 224 -3.75 18.99 27.16
CA ALA A 224 -3.12 20.25 26.75
C ALA A 224 -1.87 20.58 27.58
N LYS A 225 -1.86 20.28 28.88
CA LYS A 225 -0.70 20.48 29.77
C LYS A 225 0.43 19.50 29.47
N ILE A 226 0.13 18.26 29.05
CA ILE A 226 1.14 17.31 28.58
C ILE A 226 1.85 17.87 27.35
N ILE A 227 1.12 18.44 26.36
CA ILE A 227 1.76 19.08 25.19
C ILE A 227 2.70 20.21 25.61
N SER A 228 2.22 21.09 26.49
CA SER A 228 3.02 22.21 27.04
C SER A 228 4.32 21.72 27.70
N PHE A 229 4.23 20.65 28.49
CA PHE A 229 5.39 19.99 29.09
C PHE A 229 6.35 19.41 28.04
N LEU A 230 5.82 18.77 27.00
CA LEU A 230 6.62 18.15 25.95
C LEU A 230 7.33 19.17 25.06
N ARG A 231 6.79 20.38 24.84
CA ARG A 231 7.50 21.48 24.18
C ARG A 231 8.81 21.82 24.88
N GLU A 232 8.76 21.99 26.21
CA GLU A 232 9.97 22.24 27.00
C GLU A 232 10.94 21.05 26.99
N ALA A 233 10.41 19.82 26.87
CA ALA A 233 11.23 18.61 26.79
C ALA A 233 12.01 18.51 25.46
N VAL A 234 11.39 18.89 24.34
CA VAL A 234 12.06 18.99 23.02
C VAL A 234 13.24 19.96 23.12
N ASP A 235 13.03 21.15 23.68
CA ASP A 235 14.09 22.15 23.89
C ASP A 235 15.23 21.64 24.79
N ALA A 236 14.93 20.68 25.67
CA ALA A 236 15.89 20.03 26.56
C ALA A 236 16.60 18.81 25.93
N GLY A 237 16.35 18.48 24.66
CA GLY A 237 16.99 17.37 23.95
C GLY A 237 16.41 15.99 24.28
N VAL A 238 15.14 15.92 24.67
CA VAL A 238 14.42 14.64 24.80
C VAL A 238 14.04 14.13 23.41
N ASN A 239 14.26 12.84 23.18
CA ASN A 239 13.91 12.19 21.90
C ASN A 239 12.78 11.16 22.06
N TYR A 240 12.60 10.62 23.27
CA TYR A 240 11.68 9.51 23.52
C TYR A 240 10.68 9.85 24.63
N VAL A 241 9.41 9.51 24.41
CA VAL A 241 8.35 9.61 25.42
C VAL A 241 7.57 8.32 25.50
N LEU A 242 7.62 7.66 26.66
CA LEU A 242 6.78 6.51 26.96
C LEU A 242 5.61 6.93 27.85
N ILE A 243 4.39 6.68 27.41
CA ILE A 243 3.18 6.86 28.21
C ILE A 243 2.75 5.52 28.77
N ILE A 244 2.55 5.42 30.09
CA ILE A 244 1.98 4.21 30.73
C ILE A 244 0.65 4.59 31.37
N GLY A 245 -0.44 4.03 30.85
CA GLY A 245 -1.81 4.34 31.28
C GLY A 245 -2.80 4.33 30.12
N GLY A 246 -4.05 3.99 30.43
CA GLY A 246 -5.17 4.11 29.51
C GLY A 246 -5.51 5.58 29.21
N ALA A 247 -6.57 5.79 28.43
CA ALA A 247 -6.98 7.12 28.03
C ALA A 247 -7.61 7.91 29.18
N ALA A 248 -8.18 7.23 30.18
CA ALA A 248 -8.74 7.90 31.35
C ALA A 248 -7.64 8.44 32.29
N GLU A 249 -6.52 7.72 32.43
CA GLU A 249 -5.46 8.12 33.36
C GLU A 249 -4.41 9.05 32.73
N VAL A 250 -4.05 8.82 31.46
CA VAL A 250 -3.18 9.70 30.68
C VAL A 250 -3.88 10.04 29.36
N PRO A 251 -4.67 11.12 29.31
CA PRO A 251 -5.56 11.40 28.19
C PRO A 251 -4.79 11.58 26.88
N PRO A 252 -5.28 11.08 25.73
CA PRO A 252 -4.81 11.51 24.43
C PRO A 252 -5.37 12.88 24.06
N VAL A 253 -4.95 13.41 22.92
CA VAL A 253 -5.71 14.46 22.23
C VAL A 253 -6.71 13.79 21.30
N TYR A 254 -7.97 14.20 21.32
CA TYR A 254 -8.97 13.71 20.37
C TYR A 254 -9.06 14.63 19.15
N VAL A 255 -8.94 14.05 17.95
CA VAL A 255 -9.12 14.75 16.67
C VAL A 255 -10.45 14.34 16.06
N CYS A 256 -11.26 15.29 15.61
CA CYS A 256 -12.49 15.00 14.91
C CYS A 256 -12.24 14.98 13.41
N SER A 257 -12.38 13.81 12.80
CA SER A 257 -12.22 13.63 11.36
C SER A 257 -13.54 13.91 10.62
N PRO A 258 -13.59 14.87 9.69
CA PRO A 258 -14.72 15.03 8.78
C PRO A 258 -14.98 13.80 7.93
N ILE A 259 -13.92 13.09 7.47
CA ILE A 259 -14.07 11.82 6.73
C ILE A 259 -14.81 10.80 7.56
N LEU A 260 -14.35 10.55 8.78
CA LEU A 260 -14.99 9.57 9.63
C LEU A 260 -16.38 10.01 10.11
N SER A 261 -16.64 11.31 10.24
CA SER A 261 -17.98 11.81 10.65
C SER A 261 -19.05 11.54 9.60
N GLU A 262 -18.69 11.62 8.31
CA GLU A 262 -19.61 11.28 7.21
C GLU A 262 -19.77 9.76 7.02
N LEU A 263 -18.71 9.00 7.33
CA LEU A 263 -18.63 7.56 7.04
C LEU A 263 -19.10 6.65 8.17
N VAL A 264 -18.90 7.05 9.42
CA VAL A 264 -19.19 6.25 10.61
C VAL A 264 -19.87 7.10 11.68
N SER A 265 -20.10 6.53 12.87
CA SER A 265 -20.73 7.30 13.94
C SER A 265 -19.81 8.45 14.40
N PRO A 266 -20.37 9.60 14.85
CA PRO A 266 -19.57 10.69 15.40
C PRO A 266 -18.61 10.28 16.54
N ARG A 267 -18.95 9.20 17.25
CA ARG A 267 -18.12 8.64 18.31
C ARG A 267 -16.86 7.95 17.79
N GLU A 268 -16.94 7.31 16.63
CA GLU A 268 -15.78 6.73 15.95
C GLU A 268 -14.98 7.76 15.17
N ALA A 269 -15.61 8.89 14.81
CA ALA A 269 -14.94 10.02 14.18
C ALA A 269 -14.07 10.85 15.12
N ALA A 270 -14.27 10.72 16.45
CA ALA A 270 -13.34 11.20 17.46
C ALA A 270 -12.18 10.19 17.61
N ILE A 271 -11.03 10.56 17.05
CA ILE A 271 -9.82 9.75 16.97
C ILE A 271 -8.92 10.07 18.16
N PRO A 272 -8.63 9.12 19.06
CA PRO A 272 -7.64 9.31 20.12
C PRO A 272 -6.25 9.31 19.49
N SER A 273 -5.48 10.36 19.73
CA SER A 273 -4.18 10.56 19.10
C SER A 273 -3.12 10.96 20.11
N ASP A 274 -1.98 10.26 20.04
CA ASP A 274 -0.72 10.68 20.64
C ASP A 274 0.17 11.42 19.61
N TYR A 275 -0.34 11.69 18.40
CA TYR A 275 0.38 12.42 17.35
C TYR A 275 0.84 13.80 17.84
N TYR A 276 -0.04 14.56 18.49
CA TYR A 276 0.30 15.89 19.04
C TYR A 276 1.19 15.85 20.28
N TYR A 277 1.48 14.67 20.83
CA TYR A 277 2.58 14.50 21.79
C TYR A 277 3.92 14.28 21.08
N SER A 278 3.86 13.82 19.83
CA SER A 278 5.04 13.63 18.96
C SER A 278 5.41 14.92 18.22
N ASP A 279 4.40 15.73 17.88
CA ASP A 279 4.45 17.06 17.24
C ASP A 279 3.80 18.09 18.19
N PRO A 280 4.51 18.52 19.26
CA PRO A 280 3.95 19.43 20.24
C PRO A 280 3.82 20.88 19.76
N ASP A 281 4.48 21.31 18.68
CA ASP A 281 4.41 22.69 18.17
C ASP A 281 3.45 22.90 16.98
N TYR A 282 2.92 21.79 16.43
CA TYR A 282 1.88 21.71 15.41
C TYR A 282 2.33 22.12 14.01
N ASP A 283 3.60 21.92 13.67
CA ASP A 283 4.12 22.20 12.34
C ASP A 283 3.97 21.02 11.36
N ASN A 284 3.38 19.91 11.81
CA ASN A 284 3.22 18.63 11.10
C ASN A 284 4.54 17.88 10.87
N TYR A 285 5.44 18.01 11.83
CA TYR A 285 6.68 17.28 11.91
C TYR A 285 6.85 16.70 13.31
N LEU A 286 7.25 15.42 13.41
CA LEU A 286 7.41 14.77 14.71
C LEU A 286 8.85 14.95 15.20
N GLU A 287 9.00 15.66 16.32
CA GLU A 287 10.25 15.80 17.08
C GLU A 287 10.46 14.62 18.05
N LEU A 288 9.38 14.08 18.59
CA LEU A 288 9.44 13.06 19.64
C LEU A 288 8.97 11.70 19.10
N ALA A 289 9.72 10.65 19.44
CA ALA A 289 9.24 9.29 19.31
C ALA A 289 8.37 8.92 20.52
N VAL A 290 7.05 8.94 20.34
CA VAL A 290 6.07 8.63 21.39
C VAL A 290 5.54 7.21 21.24
N GLY A 291 5.44 6.49 22.36
CA GLY A 291 4.76 5.21 22.43
C GLY A 291 3.94 5.05 23.71
N ARG A 292 2.91 4.19 23.67
CA ARG A 292 1.97 4.00 24.78
C ARG A 292 1.83 2.56 25.23
N ILE A 293 1.83 2.33 26.54
CA ILE A 293 1.41 1.09 27.20
C ILE A 293 0.02 1.36 27.83
N PRO A 294 -1.09 0.98 27.17
CA PRO A 294 -2.43 1.47 27.50
C PRO A 294 -3.12 0.66 28.61
N PHE A 295 -2.39 0.30 29.65
CA PHE A 295 -2.93 -0.46 30.79
C PHE A 295 -2.10 -0.24 32.05
N THR A 296 -2.76 -0.36 33.20
CA THR A 296 -2.18 -0.11 34.53
C THR A 296 -2.20 -1.35 35.42
N ASP A 297 -2.79 -2.46 34.97
CA ASP A 297 -2.89 -3.67 35.79
C ASP A 297 -1.54 -4.39 35.93
N ALA A 298 -1.30 -4.92 37.13
CA ALA A 298 -0.03 -5.55 37.49
C ALA A 298 0.37 -6.71 36.56
N LEU A 299 -0.61 -7.50 36.10
CA LEU A 299 -0.33 -8.68 35.31
C LEU A 299 0.17 -8.28 33.92
N SER A 300 -0.57 -7.39 33.24
CA SER A 300 -0.21 -6.91 31.91
C SER A 300 1.11 -6.14 31.92
N LEU A 301 1.34 -5.27 32.92
CA LEU A 301 2.61 -4.56 33.08
C LEU A 301 3.79 -5.54 33.29
N SER A 302 3.62 -6.54 34.16
CA SER A 302 4.67 -7.55 34.36
C SER A 302 4.97 -8.36 33.10
N MET A 303 3.94 -8.70 32.32
CA MET A 303 4.09 -9.42 31.04
C MET A 303 4.82 -8.56 30.02
N TYR A 304 4.49 -7.26 29.95
CA TYR A 304 5.15 -6.32 29.06
C TYR A 304 6.61 -6.09 29.43
N VAL A 305 6.92 -5.82 30.70
CA VAL A 305 8.31 -5.62 31.16
C VAL A 305 9.17 -6.87 30.90
N ASN A 306 8.63 -8.07 31.11
CA ASN A 306 9.33 -9.31 30.78
C ASN A 306 9.53 -9.49 29.26
N SER A 307 8.55 -9.10 28.45
CA SER A 307 8.66 -9.06 26.99
C SER A 307 9.79 -8.13 26.54
N LEU A 308 9.83 -6.90 27.07
CA LEU A 308 10.87 -5.91 26.75
C LEU A 308 12.26 -6.41 27.16
N LYS A 309 12.42 -6.99 28.36
CA LYS A 309 13.70 -7.61 28.79
C LYS A 309 14.17 -8.69 27.80
N ARG A 310 13.27 -9.59 27.36
CA ARG A 310 13.59 -10.63 26.37
C ARG A 310 13.89 -10.06 24.98
N TRP A 311 13.27 -8.94 24.62
CA TRP A 311 13.57 -8.24 23.37
C TRP A 311 14.98 -7.66 23.39
N VAL A 312 15.39 -7.04 24.50
CA VAL A 312 16.75 -6.50 24.70
C VAL A 312 17.81 -7.60 24.77
N GLU A 313 17.51 -8.73 25.44
CA GLU A 313 18.39 -9.92 25.44
C GLU A 313 18.59 -10.49 24.02
N GLY A 314 17.56 -10.35 23.19
CA GLY A 314 17.53 -10.74 21.80
C GLY A 314 17.48 -12.25 21.54
N GLY A 315 17.42 -12.60 20.26
CA GLY A 315 17.59 -13.98 19.81
C GLY A 315 17.12 -14.23 18.39
N SER A 316 17.32 -15.47 17.91
CA SER A 316 17.22 -15.79 16.49
C SER A 316 15.84 -15.55 15.85
N TRP A 317 14.76 -15.47 16.64
CA TRP A 317 13.43 -15.18 16.11
C TRP A 317 13.31 -13.74 15.61
N GLN A 318 14.09 -12.81 16.17
CA GLN A 318 14.11 -11.40 15.76
C GLN A 318 14.51 -11.23 14.28
N ASN A 319 15.28 -12.18 13.76
CA ASN A 319 15.72 -12.18 12.36
C ASN A 319 14.70 -12.83 11.42
N ASN A 320 13.58 -13.35 11.92
CA ASN A 320 12.52 -13.90 11.09
C ASN A 320 11.40 -12.89 10.94
N MET A 321 10.83 -12.78 9.74
CA MET A 321 9.73 -11.87 9.42
C MET A 321 8.58 -12.64 8.77
N LEU A 322 7.35 -12.34 9.19
CA LEU A 322 6.13 -12.82 8.56
C LEU A 322 5.42 -11.66 7.88
N LEU A 323 5.24 -11.77 6.57
CA LEU A 323 4.50 -10.81 5.76
C LEU A 323 3.27 -11.53 5.25
N ALA A 324 2.08 -11.02 5.52
CA ALA A 324 0.84 -11.68 5.16
C ALA A 324 -0.16 -10.67 4.64
N GLY A 325 -0.76 -10.98 3.48
CA GLY A 325 -1.82 -10.17 2.91
C GLY A 325 -2.62 -10.94 1.88
N GLY A 326 -3.94 -10.75 1.89
CA GLY A 326 -4.85 -11.31 0.89
C GLY A 326 -5.48 -10.22 0.03
N ALA A 327 -6.80 -10.25 -0.08
CA ALA A 327 -7.55 -9.36 -0.97
C ALA A 327 -8.65 -8.62 -0.19
N PRO A 328 -8.34 -7.81 0.84
CA PRO A 328 -9.33 -7.21 1.71
C PRO A 328 -10.43 -6.46 0.92
N PHE A 329 -10.04 -5.70 -0.10
CA PHE A 329 -11.01 -4.96 -0.92
C PHE A 329 -11.61 -5.75 -2.07
N ALA A 330 -11.40 -7.06 -2.12
CA ALA A 330 -11.85 -7.94 -3.19
C ALA A 330 -11.51 -7.38 -4.59
N THR A 331 -10.33 -6.78 -4.76
CA THR A 331 -9.89 -6.27 -6.07
C THR A 331 -8.95 -7.25 -6.73
N SER A 332 -8.94 -7.26 -8.06
CA SER A 332 -8.00 -8.04 -8.87
C SER A 332 -6.54 -7.63 -8.69
N LEU A 333 -6.28 -6.48 -8.08
CA LEU A 333 -4.96 -6.04 -7.63
C LEU A 333 -4.51 -6.73 -6.33
N MET A 334 -5.41 -7.39 -5.61
CA MET A 334 -5.13 -8.06 -4.33
C MET A 334 -4.33 -7.15 -3.39
N ILE A 335 -4.91 -5.99 -3.04
CA ILE A 335 -4.18 -4.88 -2.39
C ILE A 335 -3.40 -5.32 -1.15
N GLY A 336 -3.95 -6.21 -0.33
CA GLY A 336 -3.24 -6.72 0.85
C GLY A 336 -1.99 -7.53 0.48
N GLU A 337 -2.10 -8.40 -0.52
CA GLU A 337 -0.97 -9.15 -1.07
C GLU A 337 0.05 -8.20 -1.73
N SER A 338 -0.41 -7.23 -2.51
CA SER A 338 0.44 -6.19 -3.12
C SER A 338 1.24 -5.40 -2.08
N ALA A 339 0.65 -5.09 -0.93
CA ALA A 339 1.32 -4.42 0.18
C ALA A 339 2.38 -5.35 0.82
N ALA A 340 2.05 -6.63 1.05
CA ALA A 340 2.99 -7.61 1.58
C ALA A 340 4.18 -7.88 0.65
N GLU A 341 3.97 -7.82 -0.68
CA GLU A 341 5.02 -7.95 -1.69
C GLU A 341 5.97 -6.74 -1.70
N GLN A 342 5.43 -5.53 -1.53
CA GLN A 342 6.24 -4.32 -1.34
C GLN A 342 7.07 -4.41 -0.07
N ALA A 343 6.47 -4.83 1.05
CA ALA A 343 7.19 -5.06 2.30
C ALA A 343 8.33 -6.09 2.14
N TYR A 344 8.08 -7.18 1.40
CA TYR A 344 9.11 -8.20 1.14
C TYR A 344 10.33 -7.61 0.43
N THR A 345 10.08 -6.76 -0.57
CA THR A 345 11.12 -6.11 -1.35
C THR A 345 11.86 -5.06 -0.53
N ILE A 346 11.15 -4.24 0.26
CA ILE A 346 11.76 -3.25 1.16
C ILE A 346 12.69 -3.94 2.17
N LEU A 347 12.25 -5.04 2.78
CA LEU A 347 13.00 -5.77 3.79
C LEU A 347 14.16 -6.60 3.22
N SER A 348 14.32 -6.68 1.89
CA SER A 348 15.48 -7.34 1.26
C SER A 348 16.82 -6.68 1.62
N GLN A 349 16.79 -5.40 1.99
CA GLN A 349 17.96 -4.65 2.45
C GLN A 349 18.46 -5.10 3.84
N LEU A 350 17.64 -5.83 4.60
CA LEU A 350 18.02 -6.31 5.93
C LEU A 350 18.78 -7.63 5.81
N GLU A 351 20.09 -7.57 6.01
CA GLU A 351 20.97 -8.74 5.97
C GLU A 351 20.57 -9.79 7.00
N ASN A 352 20.76 -11.08 6.66
CA ASN A 352 20.52 -12.22 7.56
C ASN A 352 19.08 -12.35 8.09
N THR A 353 18.09 -11.75 7.42
CA THR A 353 16.68 -11.89 7.78
C THR A 353 15.99 -12.96 6.93
N ALA A 354 15.29 -13.89 7.59
CA ALA A 354 14.46 -14.89 6.93
C ALA A 354 13.05 -14.33 6.77
N ARG A 355 12.60 -14.19 5.52
CA ARG A 355 11.29 -13.61 5.20
C ARG A 355 10.34 -14.71 4.72
N ASN A 356 9.22 -14.86 5.41
CA ASN A 356 8.12 -15.72 4.99
C ASN A 356 6.95 -14.85 4.53
N ILE A 357 6.48 -15.08 3.32
CA ILE A 357 5.31 -14.40 2.77
C ILE A 357 4.12 -15.37 2.68
N LEU A 358 2.96 -14.91 3.16
CA LEU A 358 1.67 -15.56 3.00
C LEU A 358 0.81 -14.72 2.06
N GLY A 359 0.37 -15.30 0.97
CA GLY A 359 -0.53 -14.66 0.02
C GLY A 359 -1.43 -15.67 -0.68
N ILE A 360 -2.55 -15.18 -1.20
CA ILE A 360 -3.51 -15.98 -1.95
C ILE A 360 -2.80 -16.62 -3.14
N SER A 361 -1.96 -15.86 -3.85
CA SER A 361 -1.26 -16.38 -5.03
C SER A 361 -0.14 -17.36 -4.71
N PHE A 362 0.33 -17.42 -3.47
CA PHE A 362 1.30 -18.43 -3.05
C PHE A 362 0.64 -19.73 -2.57
N GLY A 363 -0.70 -19.82 -2.57
CA GLY A 363 -1.45 -21.00 -2.13
C GLY A 363 -1.31 -21.31 -0.64
N ASN A 364 -0.76 -20.39 0.15
CA ASN A 364 -0.40 -20.60 1.55
C ASN A 364 -1.11 -19.62 2.52
N TYR A 365 -2.15 -18.91 2.06
CA TYR A 365 -2.89 -17.93 2.86
C TYR A 365 -4.30 -18.38 3.26
N LEU A 366 -5.04 -19.01 2.33
CA LEU A 366 -6.41 -19.47 2.58
C LEU A 366 -6.43 -20.61 3.61
N GLY A 367 -7.38 -20.54 4.55
CA GLY A 367 -7.49 -21.49 5.67
C GLY A 367 -6.41 -21.34 6.76
N GLN A 368 -5.53 -20.36 6.65
CA GLN A 368 -4.49 -20.09 7.64
C GLN A 368 -4.92 -19.06 8.67
N SER A 369 -4.71 -19.40 9.94
CA SER A 369 -4.81 -18.47 11.06
C SER A 369 -3.42 -17.96 11.46
N PHE A 370 -3.31 -16.66 11.75
CA PHE A 370 -2.08 -16.04 12.23
C PHE A 370 -1.72 -16.47 13.66
N THR A 371 -2.66 -17.03 14.42
CA THR A 371 -2.45 -17.52 15.79
C THR A 371 -1.33 -18.55 15.87
N SER A 372 -1.22 -19.45 14.89
CA SER A 372 -0.19 -20.51 14.88
C SER A 372 1.24 -19.98 14.68
N TYR A 373 1.37 -18.73 14.24
CA TYR A 373 2.65 -18.10 13.97
C TYR A 373 3.15 -17.21 15.10
N ILE A 374 2.34 -16.91 16.13
CA ILE A 374 2.72 -16.01 17.24
C ILE A 374 3.97 -16.54 17.96
N GLY A 375 4.97 -15.67 18.10
CA GLY A 375 6.24 -15.97 18.78
C GLY A 375 7.28 -16.70 17.92
N LEU A 376 7.04 -16.89 16.62
CA LEU A 376 8.01 -17.47 15.68
C LEU A 376 8.87 -16.42 14.97
N TYR A 377 8.37 -15.17 14.88
CA TYR A 377 8.97 -14.08 14.13
C TYR A 377 9.23 -12.86 15.03
N GLY A 378 10.16 -12.02 14.61
CA GLY A 378 10.49 -10.74 15.23
C GLY A 378 9.67 -9.59 14.68
N LEU A 379 9.24 -9.70 13.42
CA LEU A 379 8.41 -8.72 12.74
C LEU A 379 7.24 -9.42 12.06
N TYR A 380 6.05 -8.86 12.24
CA TYR A 380 4.82 -9.26 11.58
C TYR A 380 4.27 -8.06 10.82
N TYR A 381 4.05 -8.20 9.52
CA TYR A 381 3.26 -7.26 8.72
C TYR A 381 2.03 -7.99 8.22
N LEU A 382 0.86 -7.64 8.79
CA LEU A 382 -0.38 -8.38 8.61
C LEU A 382 -1.45 -7.45 8.04
N VAL A 383 -1.71 -7.58 6.74
CA VAL A 383 -2.67 -6.75 5.99
C VAL A 383 -3.98 -7.52 5.82
N ALA A 384 -5.05 -7.00 6.41
CA ALA A 384 -6.37 -7.61 6.42
C ALA A 384 -7.42 -6.60 6.94
N HIS A 385 -8.68 -6.99 6.96
CA HIS A 385 -9.69 -6.22 7.68
C HIS A 385 -9.53 -6.31 9.19
N GLY A 386 -10.03 -5.29 9.88
CA GLY A 386 -10.06 -5.26 11.34
C GLY A 386 -11.45 -4.93 11.89
N THR A 387 -11.86 -5.68 12.91
CA THR A 387 -13.07 -5.39 13.71
C THR A 387 -12.72 -4.85 15.09
N GLY A 388 -11.44 -4.66 15.37
CA GLY A 388 -10.88 -4.34 16.67
C GLY A 388 -10.48 -5.56 17.47
N SER A 389 -11.38 -6.51 17.69
CA SER A 389 -11.09 -7.76 18.43
C SER A 389 -10.73 -8.94 17.53
N ALA A 390 -10.82 -8.79 16.21
CA ALA A 390 -10.42 -9.79 15.24
C ALA A 390 -9.87 -9.15 13.95
N MET A 391 -9.08 -9.94 13.23
CA MET A 391 -8.67 -9.67 11.85
C MET A 391 -9.34 -10.67 10.92
N LEU A 392 -9.93 -10.17 9.83
CA LEU A 392 -10.68 -10.94 8.85
C LEU A 392 -10.13 -10.65 7.46
N ASP A 393 -10.21 -11.58 6.53
CA ASP A 393 -9.91 -11.27 5.14
C ASP A 393 -10.95 -11.87 4.22
N TYR A 394 -11.12 -11.22 3.07
CA TYR A 394 -11.94 -11.71 1.99
C TYR A 394 -11.41 -13.08 1.54
N VAL A 395 -12.33 -14.01 1.33
CA VAL A 395 -12.04 -15.24 0.61
C VAL A 395 -12.99 -15.39 -0.57
N PRO A 396 -12.49 -15.85 -1.73
CA PRO A 396 -13.35 -16.13 -2.86
C PRO A 396 -14.46 -17.13 -2.51
N GLY A 397 -15.70 -16.72 -2.69
CA GLY A 397 -16.91 -17.52 -2.39
C GLY A 397 -17.70 -17.94 -3.62
N GLY A 398 -17.18 -17.65 -4.83
CA GLY A 398 -17.82 -17.91 -6.11
C GLY A 398 -18.63 -16.72 -6.64
N LEU A 399 -19.28 -16.92 -7.80
CA LEU A 399 -20.10 -15.90 -8.47
C LEU A 399 -21.14 -15.34 -7.47
N TRP A 400 -21.00 -14.06 -7.11
CA TRP A 400 -21.92 -13.27 -6.27
C TRP A 400 -21.87 -13.47 -4.74
N ASN A 401 -20.96 -14.28 -4.20
CA ASN A 401 -20.79 -14.43 -2.76
C ASN A 401 -19.34 -14.14 -2.35
N TYR A 402 -19.19 -13.21 -1.41
CA TYR A 402 -17.96 -13.04 -0.66
C TYR A 402 -18.13 -13.61 0.74
N ASP A 403 -17.12 -14.31 1.21
CA ASP A 403 -17.04 -14.78 2.59
C ASP A 403 -15.84 -14.13 3.27
N PHE A 404 -15.86 -14.09 4.60
CA PHE A 404 -14.75 -13.59 5.40
C PHE A 404 -14.15 -14.73 6.21
N GLU A 405 -12.85 -14.92 6.07
CA GLU A 405 -12.11 -15.86 6.89
C GLU A 405 -11.49 -15.16 8.09
N LEU A 406 -11.69 -15.72 9.30
CA LEU A 406 -11.03 -15.25 10.51
C LEU A 406 -9.53 -15.57 10.46
N LYS A 407 -8.69 -14.52 10.43
CA LYS A 407 -7.24 -14.64 10.42
C LYS A 407 -6.64 -14.61 11.82
N LEU A 408 -7.14 -13.74 12.69
CA LEU A 408 -6.67 -13.63 14.08
C LEU A 408 -7.81 -13.19 15.00
N SER A 409 -7.88 -13.75 16.20
CA SER A 409 -8.80 -13.33 17.25
C SER A 409 -8.04 -12.99 18.52
N GLN A 410 -8.44 -11.92 19.23
CA GLN A 410 -7.81 -11.53 20.48
C GLN A 410 -7.89 -12.61 21.56
N ALA A 411 -8.91 -13.48 21.50
CA ALA A 411 -9.11 -14.54 22.48
C ALA A 411 -8.04 -15.64 22.36
N GLU A 412 -7.41 -15.75 21.19
CA GLU A 412 -6.41 -16.76 20.87
C GLU A 412 -4.98 -16.29 21.18
N ILE A 413 -4.81 -15.03 21.57
CA ILE A 413 -3.51 -14.44 21.90
C ILE A 413 -3.14 -14.80 23.34
N LEU A 414 -2.21 -15.74 23.48
CA LEU A 414 -1.76 -16.30 24.77
C LEU A 414 -0.41 -15.78 25.25
N GLY A 415 0.29 -14.96 24.45
CA GLY A 415 1.69 -14.57 24.68
C GLY A 415 2.66 -15.36 23.80
N GLY A 416 3.95 -15.05 23.86
CA GLY A 416 4.95 -15.68 23.00
C GLY A 416 6.35 -15.12 23.19
N LYS A 417 7.21 -15.33 22.19
CA LYS A 417 8.40 -14.49 22.05
C LYS A 417 7.95 -13.10 21.55
N PRO A 418 8.54 -12.02 22.06
CA PRO A 418 8.12 -10.68 21.72
C PRO A 418 8.48 -10.33 20.27
N ALA A 419 7.63 -9.54 19.63
CA ALA A 419 7.78 -9.10 18.26
C ALA A 419 7.25 -7.67 18.03
N VAL A 420 7.54 -7.13 16.86
CA VAL A 420 6.94 -5.92 16.31
C VAL A 420 5.78 -6.33 15.39
N TYR A 421 4.60 -5.77 15.61
CA TYR A 421 3.42 -6.02 14.78
C TYR A 421 3.03 -4.75 14.04
N LEU A 422 2.91 -4.85 12.71
CA LEU A 422 2.51 -3.79 11.81
C LEU A 422 1.21 -4.23 11.13
N THR A 423 0.11 -3.53 11.39
CA THR A 423 -1.21 -3.96 10.92
C THR A 423 -2.04 -2.79 10.37
N PRO A 424 -2.10 -2.61 9.05
CA PRO A 424 -2.99 -1.67 8.40
C PRO A 424 -4.40 -2.26 8.37
N ALA A 425 -5.08 -2.22 9.51
CA ALA A 425 -6.41 -2.78 9.69
C ALA A 425 -7.24 -1.87 10.60
N CYS A 426 -8.56 -1.85 10.42
CA CYS A 426 -9.43 -1.00 11.23
C CYS A 426 -9.52 -1.45 12.68
N ARG A 427 -9.44 -0.50 13.62
CA ARG A 427 -9.74 -0.62 15.05
C ARG A 427 -8.83 -1.58 15.82
N VAL A 428 -7.87 -2.24 15.17
CA VAL A 428 -6.99 -3.23 15.83
C VAL A 428 -6.05 -2.56 16.83
N GLY A 429 -5.84 -1.25 16.74
CA GLY A 429 -5.15 -0.42 17.73
C GLY A 429 -6.08 0.38 18.65
N TYR A 430 -7.37 0.08 18.71
CA TYR A 430 -8.33 0.84 19.54
C TYR A 430 -8.03 0.64 21.03
N TRP A 431 -7.44 1.65 21.66
CA TRP A 431 -6.84 1.57 23.00
C TRP A 431 -7.56 2.40 24.07
N ASP A 432 -8.43 3.33 23.68
CA ASP A 432 -9.16 4.26 24.55
C ASP A 432 -10.53 3.72 24.99
N TYR A 433 -10.64 2.39 25.16
CA TYR A 433 -11.90 1.71 25.51
C TYR A 433 -12.32 1.91 26.97
N ASP A 434 -11.50 2.56 27.78
CA ASP A 434 -11.79 3.01 29.14
C ASP A 434 -12.53 4.36 29.16
N LEU A 435 -12.36 5.20 28.14
CA LEU A 435 -13.13 6.43 27.93
C LEU A 435 -14.31 6.25 26.97
N THR A 436 -14.16 5.38 25.98
CA THR A 436 -15.12 5.19 24.91
C THR A 436 -15.65 3.76 24.88
N GLN A 437 -16.82 3.57 24.27
CA GLN A 437 -17.39 2.23 24.12
C GLN A 437 -17.15 1.74 22.70
N PRO A 438 -16.20 0.81 22.49
CA PRO A 438 -15.93 0.28 21.17
C PRO A 438 -17.11 -0.54 20.60
N PRO A 439 -17.22 -0.69 19.27
CA PRO A 439 -18.21 -1.54 18.61
C PRO A 439 -17.87 -3.05 18.68
N PHE A 440 -16.95 -3.45 19.56
CA PHE A 440 -16.47 -4.82 19.76
C PHE A 440 -16.21 -5.07 21.24
N ILE A 441 -15.96 -6.34 21.62
CA ILE A 441 -15.61 -6.68 23.01
C ILE A 441 -14.13 -6.30 23.24
N PRO A 442 -13.79 -5.32 24.08
CA PRO A 442 -12.41 -4.96 24.34
C PRO A 442 -11.64 -6.08 25.08
N PRO A 443 -10.30 -6.08 25.04
CA PRO A 443 -9.44 -5.13 24.33
C PRO A 443 -9.42 -5.33 22.81
N SER A 444 -8.70 -4.45 22.09
CA SER A 444 -8.37 -4.67 20.67
C SER A 444 -7.20 -5.66 20.52
N ILE A 445 -6.95 -6.13 19.30
CA ILE A 445 -5.83 -7.03 18.96
C ILE A 445 -4.48 -6.45 19.43
N GLY A 446 -4.20 -5.18 19.11
CA GLY A 446 -2.95 -4.52 19.45
C GLY A 446 -2.74 -4.41 20.95
N VAL A 447 -3.75 -3.93 21.70
CA VAL A 447 -3.69 -3.89 23.17
C VAL A 447 -3.52 -5.29 23.74
N LYS A 448 -4.17 -6.30 23.15
CA LYS A 448 -4.04 -7.69 23.60
C LYS A 448 -2.63 -8.25 23.37
N LEU A 449 -2.01 -7.96 22.23
CA LEU A 449 -0.65 -8.39 21.92
C LEU A 449 0.35 -7.80 22.92
N VAL A 450 0.24 -6.50 23.21
CA VAL A 450 1.11 -5.78 24.15
C VAL A 450 0.89 -6.26 25.58
N SER A 451 -0.36 -6.34 26.06
CA SER A 451 -0.69 -6.79 27.43
C SER A 451 -0.34 -8.25 27.71
N ARG A 452 -0.23 -9.09 26.69
CA ARG A 452 0.23 -10.49 26.81
C ARG A 452 1.74 -10.65 26.63
N GLY A 453 2.48 -9.56 26.41
CA GLY A 453 3.92 -9.61 26.10
C GLY A 453 4.24 -10.36 24.81
N ALA A 454 3.27 -10.50 23.89
CA ALA A 454 3.50 -11.02 22.54
C ALA A 454 4.12 -9.94 21.64
N ALA A 455 3.79 -8.67 21.88
CA ALA A 455 4.39 -7.52 21.23
C ALA A 455 5.30 -6.74 22.17
N VAL A 456 6.45 -6.28 21.67
CA VAL A 456 7.21 -5.16 22.26
C VAL A 456 6.72 -3.82 21.73
N ALA A 457 6.28 -3.82 20.46
CA ALA A 457 5.65 -2.70 19.77
C ALA A 457 4.53 -3.22 18.85
N PHE A 458 3.43 -2.49 18.79
CA PHE A 458 2.35 -2.66 17.84
C PHE A 458 2.09 -1.31 17.17
N ILE A 459 2.09 -1.30 15.83
CA ILE A 459 1.82 -0.12 15.02
C ILE A 459 0.63 -0.45 14.10
N GLY A 460 -0.42 0.36 14.21
CA GLY A 460 -1.68 0.14 13.49
C GLY A 460 -2.64 1.30 13.71
N TYR A 461 -3.95 1.06 13.64
CA TYR A 461 -4.94 2.13 13.60
C TYR A 461 -6.00 2.00 14.70
N SER A 462 -6.35 3.13 15.31
CA SER A 462 -7.31 3.19 16.42
C SER A 462 -8.77 3.17 15.98
N ARG A 463 -9.09 3.57 14.73
CA ARG A 463 -10.44 3.70 14.16
C ARG A 463 -10.51 3.06 12.77
N ILE A 464 -11.06 3.74 11.77
CA ILE A 464 -11.12 3.23 10.39
C ILE A 464 -9.84 3.57 9.64
N ALA A 465 -8.97 2.58 9.48
CA ALA A 465 -7.82 2.65 8.60
C ALA A 465 -8.27 2.80 7.14
N ILE A 466 -7.99 3.96 6.54
CA ILE A 466 -8.28 4.27 5.14
C ILE A 466 -7.04 4.00 4.28
N GLU A 467 -7.25 3.31 3.15
CA GLU A 467 -6.25 3.10 2.11
C GLU A 467 -6.64 3.90 0.86
N ALA A 468 -5.66 4.42 0.14
CA ALA A 468 -5.90 5.04 -1.16
C ALA A 468 -4.99 4.45 -2.23
N ILE A 469 -5.61 4.03 -3.33
CA ILE A 469 -4.85 3.68 -4.53
C ILE A 469 -4.65 4.95 -5.33
N THR A 470 -3.39 5.39 -5.40
CA THR A 470 -3.01 6.64 -6.07
C THR A 470 -2.50 6.45 -7.48
N GLY A 471 -2.16 5.20 -7.84
CA GLY A 471 -1.71 4.86 -9.18
C GLY A 471 -1.48 3.37 -9.38
N ILE A 472 -1.40 2.97 -10.65
CA ILE A 472 -0.93 1.66 -11.07
C ILE A 472 0.14 1.87 -12.13
N LYS A 473 1.27 1.21 -11.98
CA LYS A 473 2.35 1.25 -12.97
C LYS A 473 2.54 -0.12 -13.59
N GLY A 474 2.50 -0.14 -14.92
CA GLY A 474 2.78 -1.28 -15.76
C GLY A 474 4.11 -1.07 -16.50
N ASP A 475 4.98 -2.06 -16.48
CA ASP A 475 6.16 -2.10 -17.36
C ASP A 475 6.29 -3.50 -17.94
N LYS A 476 5.89 -3.66 -19.21
CA LYS A 476 5.91 -4.94 -19.92
C LYS A 476 5.26 -6.08 -19.13
N GLY A 477 4.11 -5.82 -18.54
CA GLY A 477 3.39 -6.78 -17.72
C GLY A 477 3.74 -6.75 -16.23
N LEU A 478 4.90 -6.23 -15.80
CA LEU A 478 5.18 -6.01 -14.38
C LEU A 478 4.23 -4.94 -13.85
N VAL A 479 3.43 -5.27 -12.84
CA VAL A 479 2.45 -4.34 -12.25
C VAL A 479 2.86 -3.98 -10.83
N ARG A 480 2.84 -2.69 -10.52
CA ARG A 480 3.05 -2.14 -9.19
C ARG A 480 1.86 -1.25 -8.81
N VAL A 481 1.42 -1.35 -7.57
CA VAL A 481 0.33 -0.54 -7.02
C VAL A 481 0.92 0.53 -6.12
N GLU A 482 0.54 1.78 -6.35
CA GLU A 482 0.94 2.91 -5.49
C GLU A 482 -0.10 3.09 -4.38
N LEU A 483 0.30 2.70 -3.17
CA LEU A 483 -0.51 2.78 -1.96
C LEU A 483 -0.20 4.07 -1.21
N SER A 484 -1.26 4.74 -0.76
CA SER A 484 -1.19 6.00 -0.04
C SER A 484 -2.30 5.99 0.98
N GLY A 485 -1.97 5.78 2.24
CA GLY A 485 -2.99 5.54 3.25
C GLY A 485 -2.39 4.72 4.35
N ALA A 486 -3.20 3.84 4.92
CA ALA A 486 -2.84 3.06 6.08
C ALA A 486 -1.58 2.18 5.88
N ASP A 487 -1.34 1.66 4.68
CA ASP A 487 -0.13 0.88 4.38
C ASP A 487 1.14 1.73 4.32
N ALA A 488 1.04 2.94 3.78
CA ALA A 488 2.19 3.77 3.43
C ALA A 488 3.16 4.09 4.61
N PRO A 489 2.72 4.60 5.78
CA PRO A 489 3.63 4.85 6.89
C PRO A 489 4.20 3.56 7.49
N LEU A 490 3.52 2.42 7.36
CA LEU A 490 4.03 1.12 7.84
C LEU A 490 5.12 0.56 6.90
N LEU A 491 4.96 0.74 5.58
CA LEU A 491 6.00 0.42 4.60
C LEU A 491 7.23 1.32 4.80
N LEU A 492 7.03 2.62 5.04
CA LEU A 492 8.09 3.57 5.35
C LEU A 492 8.80 3.24 6.68
N PHE A 493 8.07 2.76 7.69
CA PHE A 493 8.68 2.26 8.93
C PHE A 493 9.67 1.14 8.64
N MET A 494 9.29 0.15 7.82
CA MET A 494 10.18 -0.94 7.42
C MET A 494 11.38 -0.45 6.61
N GLN A 495 11.19 0.58 5.79
CA GLN A 495 12.27 1.22 5.03
C GLN A 495 13.30 1.91 5.95
N HIS A 496 12.86 2.46 7.08
CA HIS A 496 13.71 3.17 8.05
C HIS A 496 14.37 2.26 9.10
N LEU A 497 13.96 1.00 9.22
CA LEU A 497 14.57 0.03 10.16
C LEU A 497 16.11 -0.11 10.04
N PRO A 498 16.75 -0.13 8.87
CA PRO A 498 18.21 -0.24 8.80
C PRO A 498 18.92 0.98 9.41
N ASN A 499 18.28 2.16 9.43
CA ASN A 499 18.94 3.43 9.73
C ASN A 499 18.52 4.05 11.07
N ALA A 500 17.59 3.41 11.79
CA ALA A 500 17.08 3.90 13.07
C ALA A 500 17.55 3.01 14.23
N PRO A 501 18.20 3.56 15.28
CA PRO A 501 18.72 2.77 16.40
C PRO A 501 17.61 2.18 17.31
N THR A 502 16.44 2.81 17.33
CA THR A 502 15.28 2.36 18.10
C THR A 502 14.06 2.22 17.20
N LEU A 503 13.08 1.44 17.66
CA LEU A 503 11.83 1.27 16.91
C LEU A 503 11.02 2.57 16.85
N GLY A 504 11.01 3.39 17.90
CA GLY A 504 10.32 4.67 17.91
C GLY A 504 10.93 5.69 16.94
N GLU A 505 12.26 5.70 16.80
CA GLU A 505 12.93 6.57 15.82
C GLU A 505 12.58 6.17 14.38
N ALA A 506 12.50 4.86 14.09
CA ALA A 506 12.05 4.37 12.78
C ALA A 506 10.61 4.83 12.48
N TRP A 507 9.74 4.80 13.49
CA TRP A 507 8.35 5.26 13.36
C TRP A 507 8.23 6.77 13.15
N ARG A 508 8.95 7.57 13.95
CA ARG A 508 9.01 9.03 13.81
C ARG A 508 9.40 9.43 12.39
N ARG A 509 10.52 8.88 11.88
CA ARG A 509 10.99 9.13 10.50
C ARG A 509 10.00 8.66 9.44
N ALA A 510 9.31 7.56 9.66
CA ALA A 510 8.31 7.04 8.74
C ALA A 510 7.11 7.97 8.60
N VAL A 511 6.59 8.50 9.71
CA VAL A 511 5.48 9.45 9.69
C VAL A 511 5.91 10.77 9.03
N ASN A 512 7.07 11.32 9.40
CA ASN A 512 7.62 12.51 8.74
C ASN A 512 7.77 12.29 7.24
N SER A 513 8.32 11.13 6.84
CA SER A 513 8.47 10.78 5.43
C SER A 513 7.13 10.66 4.71
N TYR A 514 6.14 10.06 5.36
CA TYR A 514 4.80 9.87 4.82
C TYR A 514 4.10 11.20 4.57
N LEU A 515 4.12 12.10 5.55
CA LEU A 515 3.50 13.42 5.46
C LEU A 515 4.07 14.28 4.32
N LEU A 516 5.29 13.98 3.88
CA LEU A 516 5.93 14.64 2.75
C LEU A 516 5.59 14.01 1.39
N THR A 517 5.00 12.81 1.36
CA THR A 517 4.69 12.14 0.09
C THR A 517 3.58 12.86 -0.68
N PRO A 518 3.59 12.84 -2.03
CA PRO A 518 2.47 13.39 -2.80
C PRO A 518 1.11 12.77 -2.47
N GLY A 519 1.10 11.51 -2.04
CA GLY A 519 -0.10 10.77 -1.70
C GLY A 519 -0.74 11.20 -0.37
N SER A 520 0.04 11.67 0.60
CA SER A 520 -0.50 12.19 1.86
C SER A 520 -1.34 13.46 1.60
N HIS A 521 -0.93 14.28 0.62
CA HIS A 521 -1.55 15.57 0.31
C HIS A 521 -2.87 15.51 -0.47
N TYR A 522 -3.46 14.34 -0.69
CA TYR A 522 -4.80 14.25 -1.27
C TYR A 522 -5.86 14.73 -0.27
N VAL A 523 -6.73 15.64 -0.71
CA VAL A 523 -7.81 16.21 0.09
C VAL A 523 -9.13 15.57 -0.31
N ALA A 524 -9.82 14.98 0.65
CA ALA A 524 -11.19 14.53 0.54
C ALA A 524 -12.14 15.71 0.78
N PHE A 525 -13.14 15.89 -0.09
CA PHE A 525 -14.17 16.92 -0.01
C PHE A 525 -15.52 16.25 0.26
N MET A 526 -16.19 16.72 1.31
CA MET A 526 -17.36 16.09 1.92
C MET A 526 -18.43 17.14 2.23
N VAL A 527 -19.60 16.69 2.67
CA VAL A 527 -20.67 17.60 3.10
C VAL A 527 -20.27 18.34 4.38
N GLU A 528 -19.57 17.65 5.27
CA GLU A 528 -19.20 18.17 6.59
C GLU A 528 -17.88 18.96 6.60
N GLY A 529 -17.10 18.91 5.52
CA GLY A 529 -15.85 19.66 5.41
C GLY A 529 -14.88 19.10 4.38
N GLU A 530 -13.60 19.38 4.60
CA GLU A 530 -12.49 18.80 3.84
C GLU A 530 -11.44 18.27 4.81
N GLU A 531 -10.73 17.21 4.43
CA GLU A 531 -9.67 16.62 5.23
C GLU A 531 -8.60 16.05 4.33
N GLU A 532 -7.35 16.26 4.71
CA GLU A 532 -6.19 15.68 4.03
C GLU A 532 -5.96 14.25 4.52
N ILE A 533 -5.85 13.30 3.58
CA ILE A 533 -5.71 11.87 3.89
C ILE A 533 -4.45 11.61 4.72
N GLY A 534 -3.37 12.33 4.43
CA GLY A 534 -2.12 12.32 5.17
C GLY A 534 -2.32 12.58 6.66
N HIS A 535 -3.02 13.67 6.98
CA HIS A 535 -3.30 14.08 8.35
C HIS A 535 -4.22 13.08 9.07
N LEU A 536 -5.26 12.59 8.40
CA LEU A 536 -6.11 11.56 8.99
C LEU A 536 -5.28 10.32 9.38
N VAL A 537 -4.52 9.79 8.42
CA VAL A 537 -3.75 8.56 8.58
C VAL A 537 -2.69 8.71 9.67
N SER A 538 -1.95 9.83 9.69
CA SER A 538 -0.90 10.05 10.69
C SER A 538 -1.45 10.20 12.11
N ARG A 539 -2.60 10.87 12.26
CA ARG A 539 -3.24 11.10 13.56
C ARG A 539 -3.97 9.87 14.09
N GLU A 540 -4.47 9.01 13.20
CA GLU A 540 -5.14 7.77 13.54
C GLU A 540 -4.18 6.62 13.87
N ALA A 541 -2.99 6.64 13.27
CA ALA A 541 -1.95 5.67 13.52
C ALA A 541 -1.52 5.71 15.01
N VAL A 542 -1.34 4.53 15.59
CA VAL A 542 -0.94 4.37 16.99
C VAL A 542 0.34 3.57 17.10
N TYR A 543 1.22 3.98 18.02
CA TYR A 543 2.38 3.20 18.45
C TYR A 543 2.13 2.72 19.89
N LEU A 544 1.77 1.45 20.04
CA LEU A 544 1.59 0.81 21.35
C LEU A 544 2.85 0.04 21.74
N GLY A 545 3.54 0.47 22.79
CA GLY A 545 4.79 -0.10 23.25
C GLY A 545 5.83 0.97 23.58
N ASP A 546 7.07 0.53 23.74
CA ASP A 546 8.19 1.35 24.15
C ASP A 546 8.90 1.91 22.90
N PRO A 547 8.92 3.25 22.70
CA PRO A 547 9.58 3.85 21.55
C PRO A 547 11.12 3.76 21.64
N ALA A 548 11.68 3.61 22.84
CA ALA A 548 13.11 3.47 23.06
C ALA A 548 13.58 2.00 22.94
N ALA A 549 12.69 1.05 22.66
CA ALA A 549 13.07 -0.34 22.44
C ALA A 549 14.12 -0.44 21.32
N PRO A 550 15.24 -1.15 21.54
CA PRO A 550 16.32 -1.22 20.56
C PRO A 550 15.83 -1.91 19.29
N ASN A 551 16.30 -1.41 18.14
CA ASN A 551 16.02 -2.00 16.85
C ASN A 551 17.11 -3.03 16.48
N PRO A 552 16.80 -4.34 16.47
CA PRO A 552 17.80 -5.37 16.16
C PRO A 552 18.22 -5.38 14.67
N TRP A 553 17.52 -4.63 13.82
CA TRP A 553 17.78 -4.54 12.38
C TRP A 553 18.59 -3.30 12.00
N TYR A 554 18.97 -2.47 12.97
CA TYR A 554 19.81 -1.30 12.75
C TYR A 554 21.20 -1.70 12.22
N GLN A 555 21.60 -1.10 11.11
CA GLN A 555 22.90 -1.27 10.46
C GLN A 555 23.64 0.08 10.53
N ALA A 556 24.62 0.20 11.41
CA ALA A 556 25.42 1.42 11.56
C ALA A 556 26.22 1.80 10.29
N SER A 557 26.32 0.89 9.31
CA SER A 557 26.92 1.16 8.01
C SER A 557 25.83 1.22 6.94
N ASN A 558 25.78 2.32 6.17
CA ASN A 558 25.01 2.44 4.93
C ASN A 558 25.55 1.45 3.87
N THR A 559 25.26 0.16 4.04
CA THR A 559 25.37 -0.84 2.97
C THR A 559 24.24 -0.55 2.00
N THR A 560 24.56 0.24 0.99
CA THR A 560 23.66 0.53 -0.12
C THR A 560 23.51 -0.74 -0.95
N SER A 561 22.46 -1.51 -0.69
CA SER A 561 22.05 -2.50 -1.67
C SER A 561 21.56 -1.74 -2.90
N THR A 562 22.03 -2.15 -4.08
CA THR A 562 21.36 -1.78 -5.31
C THR A 562 19.99 -2.43 -5.23
N GLY A 563 18.92 -1.62 -5.12
CA GLY A 563 17.57 -2.12 -4.96
C GLY A 563 17.26 -3.24 -5.96
N TRP A 564 16.52 -4.26 -5.51
CA TRP A 564 16.17 -5.36 -6.39
C TRP A 564 15.26 -4.87 -7.53
N GLU A 565 15.68 -5.11 -8.77
CA GLU A 565 14.87 -4.88 -9.95
C GLU A 565 14.25 -6.20 -10.41
N ALA A 566 12.93 -6.17 -10.62
CA ALA A 566 12.21 -7.31 -11.15
C ALA A 566 12.65 -7.59 -12.60
N PRO A 567 12.90 -8.86 -12.96
CA PRO A 567 13.12 -9.24 -14.34
C PRO A 567 12.04 -8.77 -15.29
N GLN A 568 12.43 -8.36 -16.49
CA GLN A 568 11.47 -7.95 -17.51
C GLN A 568 10.84 -9.18 -18.16
N LEU A 569 9.52 -9.12 -18.39
CA LEU A 569 8.77 -10.16 -19.08
C LEU A 569 8.76 -9.87 -20.59
N GLN A 570 9.28 -10.80 -21.38
CA GLN A 570 9.19 -10.73 -22.84
C GLN A 570 7.81 -11.17 -23.32
N PRO A 571 7.19 -10.43 -24.25
CA PRO A 571 5.87 -10.77 -24.77
C PRO A 571 5.87 -12.11 -25.51
N PRO A 572 4.80 -12.90 -25.39
CA PRO A 572 4.52 -13.99 -26.32
C PRO A 572 4.46 -13.50 -27.77
N THR A 573 4.73 -14.41 -28.71
CA THR A 573 4.61 -14.10 -30.14
C THR A 573 3.17 -13.73 -30.47
N GLY A 574 2.97 -12.57 -31.13
CA GLY A 574 1.64 -12.07 -31.49
C GLY A 574 0.93 -11.33 -30.35
N ALA A 575 1.59 -11.06 -29.23
CA ALA A 575 1.03 -10.22 -28.18
C ALA A 575 0.88 -8.76 -28.63
N VAL A 576 -0.12 -8.09 -28.07
CA VAL A 576 -0.40 -6.68 -28.21
C VAL A 576 -0.32 -5.99 -26.84
N GLU A 577 0.09 -4.73 -26.84
CA GLU A 577 0.17 -3.90 -25.63
C GLU A 577 -1.21 -3.35 -25.28
N VAL A 578 -1.64 -3.60 -24.05
CA VAL A 578 -2.88 -3.07 -23.47
C VAL A 578 -2.50 -2.27 -22.23
N GLY A 579 -3.05 -1.07 -22.08
CA GLY A 579 -2.77 -0.23 -20.92
C GLY A 579 -3.10 -0.95 -19.61
N VAL A 580 -2.21 -0.86 -18.62
CA VAL A 580 -2.34 -1.55 -17.32
C VAL A 580 -3.61 -1.14 -16.56
N GLY A 581 -4.20 0.01 -16.90
CA GLY A 581 -5.50 0.44 -16.40
C GLY A 581 -6.63 -0.55 -16.67
N PHE A 582 -6.45 -1.48 -17.61
CA PHE A 582 -7.35 -2.59 -17.82
C PHE A 582 -7.46 -3.52 -16.59
N VAL A 583 -6.39 -3.67 -15.80
CA VAL A 583 -6.39 -4.52 -14.59
C VAL A 583 -7.36 -3.97 -13.55
N ALA A 584 -7.52 -2.65 -13.46
CA ALA A 584 -8.49 -2.02 -12.58
C ALA A 584 -9.16 -0.83 -13.27
N MET A 585 -10.21 -1.12 -14.05
CA MET A 585 -10.86 -0.14 -14.92
C MET A 585 -11.34 1.16 -14.24
N PRO A 586 -11.92 1.14 -13.02
CA PRO A 586 -12.35 2.38 -12.36
C PRO A 586 -11.21 3.37 -12.11
N ILE A 587 -9.97 2.87 -12.08
CA ILE A 587 -8.76 3.64 -11.84
C ILE A 587 -7.82 3.69 -13.04
N ALA A 588 -8.31 3.33 -14.22
CA ALA A 588 -7.51 3.29 -15.44
C ALA A 588 -6.92 4.64 -15.84
N LYS A 589 -7.58 5.74 -15.47
CA LYS A 589 -7.05 7.09 -15.70
C LYS A 589 -5.88 7.46 -14.76
N TYR A 590 -5.58 6.63 -13.76
CA TYR A 590 -4.42 6.74 -12.86
C TYR A 590 -3.34 5.70 -13.18
N SER A 591 -3.51 4.99 -14.29
CA SER A 591 -2.65 3.90 -14.67
C SER A 591 -1.67 4.35 -15.75
N GLU A 592 -0.40 3.99 -15.61
CA GLU A 592 0.66 4.29 -16.56
C GLU A 592 1.31 3.00 -17.04
N GLY A 593 1.59 2.91 -18.34
CA GLY A 593 2.23 1.77 -18.97
C GLY A 593 1.28 0.61 -19.28
N ASP A 594 1.86 -0.55 -19.58
CA ASP A 594 1.18 -1.60 -20.34
C ASP A 594 1.37 -3.01 -19.75
N ILE A 595 0.42 -3.87 -20.09
CA ILE A 595 0.43 -5.31 -19.92
C ILE A 595 0.31 -5.99 -21.29
N TRP A 596 0.63 -7.27 -21.35
CA TRP A 596 0.56 -8.04 -22.58
C TRP A 596 -0.81 -8.72 -22.75
N ALA A 597 -1.37 -8.67 -23.96
CA ALA A 597 -2.56 -9.42 -24.32
C ALA A 597 -2.30 -10.26 -25.58
N PHE A 598 -2.72 -11.52 -25.60
CA PHE A 598 -2.52 -12.40 -26.74
C PHE A 598 -3.55 -13.52 -26.78
N ASN A 599 -3.71 -14.10 -27.96
CA ASN A 599 -4.57 -15.26 -28.19
C ASN A 599 -3.75 -16.55 -28.05
N PRO A 600 -4.05 -17.43 -27.07
CA PRO A 600 -3.29 -18.67 -26.88
C PRO A 600 -3.53 -19.72 -27.98
N ALA A 601 -4.47 -19.46 -28.90
CA ALA A 601 -4.90 -20.39 -29.94
C ALA A 601 -5.31 -21.77 -29.34
N ALA A 602 -5.06 -22.85 -30.07
CA ALA A 602 -5.34 -24.20 -29.59
C ALA A 602 -4.44 -24.64 -28.43
N ASN A 603 -3.34 -23.93 -28.15
CA ASN A 603 -2.38 -24.33 -27.13
C ASN A 603 -2.94 -24.02 -25.73
N GLU A 604 -2.96 -25.02 -24.86
CA GLU A 604 -3.26 -24.83 -23.43
C GLU A 604 -2.01 -24.42 -22.65
N THR A 605 -0.86 -24.25 -23.29
CA THR A 605 0.38 -23.86 -22.62
C THR A 605 1.00 -22.64 -23.28
N VAL A 606 1.24 -21.61 -22.49
CA VAL A 606 1.86 -20.35 -22.90
C VAL A 606 3.30 -20.33 -22.44
N GLU A 607 4.21 -20.00 -23.35
CA GLU A 607 5.61 -19.73 -23.05
C GLU A 607 5.80 -18.25 -22.71
N LEU A 608 6.27 -17.96 -21.50
CA LEU A 608 6.68 -16.63 -21.04
C LEU A 608 8.19 -16.65 -20.80
N ARG A 609 8.89 -15.55 -21.11
CA ARG A 609 10.34 -15.45 -20.86
C ARG A 609 10.63 -14.29 -19.93
N LEU A 610 11.31 -14.58 -18.82
CA LEU A 610 11.82 -13.59 -17.88
C LEU A 610 13.32 -13.44 -18.10
N GLU A 611 13.82 -12.21 -18.15
CA GLU A 611 15.25 -11.97 -18.33
C GLU A 611 16.07 -12.41 -17.10
N GLY A 612 17.20 -13.08 -17.31
CA GLY A 612 18.10 -13.49 -16.22
C GLY A 612 17.77 -14.85 -15.60
N SER A 613 18.05 -14.99 -14.29
CA SER A 613 17.93 -16.26 -13.56
C SER A 613 16.49 -16.63 -13.26
N CYS A 614 16.20 -17.93 -13.18
CA CYS A 614 14.87 -18.38 -12.74
C CYS A 614 14.59 -18.00 -11.28
N PRO A 615 13.35 -17.59 -10.97
CA PRO A 615 12.92 -17.37 -9.59
C PRO A 615 12.95 -18.68 -8.78
N ALA A 616 13.03 -18.54 -7.46
CA ALA A 616 12.97 -19.66 -6.51
C ALA A 616 11.60 -20.35 -6.53
N SER A 617 10.53 -19.59 -6.76
CA SER A 617 9.20 -20.14 -7.03
C SER A 617 8.41 -19.25 -8.00
N VAL A 618 7.47 -19.87 -8.70
CA VAL A 618 6.51 -19.19 -9.58
C VAL A 618 5.12 -19.73 -9.30
N SER A 619 4.14 -18.82 -9.25
CA SER A 619 2.74 -19.16 -9.19
C SER A 619 1.97 -18.35 -10.23
N ALA A 620 0.90 -18.93 -10.78
CA ALA A 620 -0.01 -18.25 -11.69
C ALA A 620 -1.47 -18.50 -11.29
N LEU A 621 -2.25 -17.43 -11.29
CA LEU A 621 -3.69 -17.45 -11.05
C LEU A 621 -4.41 -16.84 -12.25
N ALA A 622 -5.43 -17.52 -12.78
CA ALA A 622 -6.44 -16.87 -13.60
C ALA A 622 -7.52 -16.28 -12.68
N LEU A 623 -7.86 -15.00 -12.89
CA LEU A 623 -8.72 -14.25 -12.00
C LEU A 623 -10.12 -14.09 -12.60
N TYR A 624 -11.15 -14.54 -11.89
CA TYR A 624 -12.53 -14.17 -12.20
C TYR A 624 -12.81 -12.80 -11.59
N ARG A 625 -13.31 -11.90 -12.44
CA ARG A 625 -13.67 -10.55 -12.01
C ARG A 625 -15.02 -10.10 -12.56
N VAL A 626 -15.60 -9.15 -11.87
CA VAL A 626 -16.80 -8.41 -12.30
C VAL A 626 -16.55 -6.91 -12.21
N GLU A 627 -17.34 -6.14 -12.95
CA GLU A 627 -17.26 -4.68 -12.98
C GLU A 627 -15.86 -4.16 -13.36
N GLY A 628 -15.07 -4.94 -14.12
CA GLY A 628 -13.73 -4.57 -14.57
C GLY A 628 -12.61 -4.60 -13.51
N TYR A 629 -12.88 -4.96 -12.25
CA TYR A 629 -11.83 -5.03 -11.23
C TYR A 629 -12.17 -5.85 -9.96
N VAL A 630 -13.45 -6.13 -9.67
CA VAL A 630 -13.84 -6.84 -8.44
C VAL A 630 -13.54 -8.32 -8.59
N PHE A 631 -12.59 -8.79 -7.80
CA PHE A 631 -12.16 -10.18 -7.69
C PHE A 631 -13.22 -11.00 -6.95
N ILE A 632 -13.72 -12.06 -7.60
CA ILE A 632 -14.79 -12.91 -7.05
C ILE A 632 -14.40 -14.39 -6.94
N ASP A 633 -13.50 -14.86 -7.81
CA ASP A 633 -13.00 -16.22 -7.82
C ASP A 633 -11.63 -16.30 -8.49
N MET A 634 -10.92 -17.41 -8.32
CA MET A 634 -9.64 -17.68 -8.97
C MET A 634 -9.50 -19.14 -9.38
N GLN A 635 -8.65 -19.35 -10.37
CA GLN A 635 -8.18 -20.67 -10.76
C GLN A 635 -6.66 -20.70 -10.71
N GLU A 636 -6.12 -21.60 -9.88
CA GLU A 636 -4.69 -21.90 -9.87
C GLU A 636 -4.30 -22.59 -11.19
N LEU A 637 -3.24 -22.09 -11.82
CA LEU A 637 -2.71 -22.59 -13.08
C LEU A 637 -1.43 -23.38 -12.82
N ASN A 638 -1.24 -24.47 -13.58
CA ASN A 638 0.00 -25.24 -13.47
C ASN A 638 1.12 -24.47 -14.16
N VAL A 639 2.23 -24.27 -13.43
CA VAL A 639 3.42 -23.58 -13.95
C VAL A 639 4.64 -24.50 -13.88
N THR A 640 5.46 -24.47 -14.93
CA THR A 640 6.81 -25.06 -14.90
C THR A 640 7.84 -24.02 -15.32
N THR A 641 9.05 -24.13 -14.79
CA THR A 641 10.16 -23.25 -15.14
C THR A 641 11.32 -24.05 -15.74
N THR A 642 12.02 -23.45 -16.70
CA THR A 642 13.23 -24.02 -17.29
C THR A 642 14.23 -22.90 -17.54
N SER A 643 15.47 -23.07 -17.08
CA SER A 643 16.54 -22.11 -17.33
C SER A 643 17.02 -22.22 -18.78
N GLY A 644 17.08 -21.07 -19.47
CA GLY A 644 17.66 -20.91 -20.80
C GLY A 644 18.91 -20.03 -20.78
N ASP A 645 19.47 -19.76 -21.97
CA ASP A 645 20.66 -18.92 -22.12
C ASP A 645 20.31 -17.44 -21.92
N GLY A 646 20.41 -16.96 -20.67
CA GLY A 646 20.14 -15.57 -20.30
C GLY A 646 18.68 -15.23 -20.02
N TYR A 647 17.80 -16.23 -19.98
CA TYR A 647 16.39 -16.09 -19.64
C TYR A 647 15.88 -17.29 -18.84
N CYS A 648 14.83 -17.08 -18.06
CA CYS A 648 14.00 -18.13 -17.50
C CYS A 648 12.74 -18.30 -18.35
N VAL A 649 12.50 -19.51 -18.84
CA VAL A 649 11.24 -19.87 -19.49
C VAL A 649 10.24 -20.30 -18.44
N VAL A 650 9.09 -19.65 -18.42
CA VAL A 650 7.94 -19.99 -17.58
C VAL A 650 6.82 -20.50 -18.48
N MET A 651 6.49 -21.77 -18.36
CA MET A 651 5.37 -22.38 -19.09
C MET A 651 4.13 -22.36 -18.20
N VAL A 652 3.09 -21.63 -18.62
CA VAL A 652 1.82 -21.53 -17.89
C VAL A 652 0.75 -22.35 -18.61
N ASN A 653 0.16 -23.33 -17.93
CA ASN A 653 -0.95 -24.10 -18.47
C ASN A 653 -2.27 -23.35 -18.23
N ILE A 654 -2.82 -22.77 -19.28
CA ILE A 654 -4.09 -22.04 -19.30
C ILE A 654 -5.14 -22.97 -19.88
N LYS A 655 -6.01 -23.50 -19.01
CA LYS A 655 -7.09 -24.39 -19.44
C LYS A 655 -8.05 -23.61 -20.33
N ARG A 656 -8.75 -24.36 -21.18
CA ARG A 656 -9.69 -23.77 -22.13
C ARG A 656 -10.77 -22.90 -21.46
N ASP A 657 -11.22 -23.29 -20.27
CA ASP A 657 -12.26 -22.63 -19.47
C ASP A 657 -11.71 -21.61 -18.46
N SER A 658 -10.40 -21.32 -18.49
CA SER A 658 -9.80 -20.33 -17.62
C SER A 658 -10.26 -18.91 -17.94
N PRO A 659 -10.40 -18.04 -16.92
CA PRO A 659 -10.49 -16.60 -17.10
C PRO A 659 -9.34 -16.06 -17.94
N GLY A 660 -9.58 -14.97 -18.66
CA GLY A 660 -8.57 -14.40 -19.55
C GLY A 660 -7.51 -13.56 -18.83
N LEU A 661 -7.79 -13.00 -17.65
CA LEU A 661 -6.81 -12.23 -16.88
C LEU A 661 -5.97 -13.17 -16.01
N VAL A 662 -4.66 -13.17 -16.23
CA VAL A 662 -3.72 -14.00 -15.47
C VAL A 662 -2.77 -13.12 -14.67
N ARG A 663 -2.65 -13.42 -13.38
CA ARG A 663 -1.65 -12.88 -12.46
C ARG A 663 -0.54 -13.92 -12.27
N LEU A 664 0.71 -13.53 -12.51
CA LEU A 664 1.90 -14.35 -12.35
C LEU A 664 2.77 -13.74 -11.25
N VAL A 665 3.10 -14.51 -10.23
CA VAL A 665 3.98 -14.09 -9.13
C VAL A 665 5.27 -14.88 -9.17
N THR A 666 6.39 -14.17 -9.06
CA THR A 666 7.73 -14.74 -9.09
C THR A 666 8.46 -14.35 -7.81
N LEU A 667 8.91 -15.33 -7.05
CA LEU A 667 9.65 -15.11 -5.81
C LEU A 667 11.15 -15.31 -6.04
N TYR A 668 11.93 -14.29 -5.79
CA TYR A 668 13.39 -14.33 -5.73
C TYR A 668 13.84 -14.19 -4.28
N ASN A 669 15.11 -14.46 -4.01
CA ASN A 669 15.66 -14.25 -2.66
C ASN A 669 15.55 -12.79 -2.23
N ASP A 670 15.69 -11.87 -3.18
CA ASP A 670 15.85 -10.43 -2.91
C ASP A 670 14.60 -9.62 -3.29
N GLY A 671 13.54 -10.25 -3.82
CA GLY A 671 12.29 -9.53 -4.14
C GLY A 671 11.23 -10.37 -4.84
N ILE A 672 10.09 -9.73 -5.14
CA ILE A 672 8.92 -10.36 -5.76
C ILE A 672 8.53 -9.60 -7.03
N GLY A 673 8.39 -10.31 -8.14
CA GLY A 673 7.88 -9.78 -9.40
C GLY A 673 6.44 -10.20 -9.61
N VAL A 674 5.55 -9.24 -9.83
CA VAL A 674 4.11 -9.45 -10.05
C VAL A 674 3.78 -9.03 -11.46
N TYR A 675 3.36 -9.96 -12.30
CA TYR A 675 3.03 -9.70 -13.69
C TYR A 675 1.55 -9.96 -13.95
N TYR A 676 0.96 -9.14 -14.80
CA TYR A 676 -0.36 -9.37 -15.36
C TYR A 676 -0.27 -9.51 -16.86
N PHE A 677 -1.05 -10.43 -17.41
CA PHE A 677 -1.26 -10.55 -18.84
C PHE A 677 -2.65 -11.10 -19.14
N ILE A 678 -3.10 -10.88 -20.37
CA ILE A 678 -4.38 -11.33 -20.89
C ILE A 678 -4.12 -12.48 -21.87
N ALA A 679 -4.67 -13.65 -21.57
CA ALA A 679 -4.66 -14.82 -22.45
C ALA A 679 -6.09 -15.09 -22.93
N ALA A 680 -6.51 -14.37 -23.97
CA ALA A 680 -7.88 -14.37 -24.44
C ALA A 680 -7.94 -14.21 -25.97
N GLY A 681 -9.02 -14.71 -26.57
CA GLY A 681 -9.26 -14.54 -27.99
C GLY A 681 -10.06 -15.67 -28.62
N SER A 682 -10.16 -15.63 -29.95
CA SER A 682 -10.88 -16.64 -30.73
C SER A 682 -10.00 -17.25 -31.83
N TYR A 683 -10.19 -18.53 -32.11
CA TYR A 683 -9.45 -19.24 -33.16
C TYR A 683 -10.33 -20.34 -33.77
N LEU A 684 -9.95 -20.82 -34.95
CA LEU A 684 -10.68 -21.90 -35.63
C LEU A 684 -10.05 -23.26 -35.37
N GLU A 685 -10.89 -24.23 -35.06
CA GLU A 685 -10.52 -25.64 -34.92
C GLU A 685 -11.62 -26.50 -35.50
N ASN A 686 -11.34 -27.21 -36.61
CA ASN A 686 -12.30 -28.09 -37.29
C ASN A 686 -13.65 -27.38 -37.59
N ASP A 687 -13.61 -26.22 -38.25
CA ASP A 687 -14.78 -25.37 -38.57
C ASP A 687 -15.61 -24.90 -37.36
N THR A 688 -15.06 -25.05 -36.15
CA THR A 688 -15.63 -24.54 -34.92
C THR A 688 -14.84 -23.33 -34.46
N LEU A 689 -15.52 -22.20 -34.27
CA LEU A 689 -14.94 -21.04 -33.62
C LEU A 689 -14.81 -21.35 -32.12
N GLN A 690 -13.57 -21.47 -31.68
CA GLN A 690 -13.23 -21.59 -30.27
C GLN A 690 -13.00 -20.19 -29.72
N ILE A 691 -13.58 -19.90 -28.57
CA ILE A 691 -13.42 -18.61 -27.89
C ILE A 691 -13.03 -18.88 -26.44
N ARG A 692 -12.04 -18.14 -25.94
CA ARG A 692 -11.52 -18.25 -24.57
C ARG A 692 -11.29 -16.86 -23.97
N GLY A 693 -11.30 -16.77 -22.63
CA GLY A 693 -11.14 -15.53 -21.88
C GLY A 693 -12.26 -14.52 -22.15
N LEU A 694 -13.50 -14.99 -22.35
CA LEU A 694 -14.66 -14.16 -22.67
C LEU A 694 -15.00 -13.14 -21.57
N ASP A 695 -14.62 -13.42 -20.33
CA ASP A 695 -14.72 -12.54 -19.17
C ASP A 695 -13.99 -11.19 -19.38
N ILE A 696 -12.94 -11.18 -20.19
CA ILE A 696 -12.16 -9.97 -20.54
C ILE A 696 -12.95 -9.01 -21.44
N LEU A 697 -13.99 -9.49 -22.12
CA LEU A 697 -14.89 -8.62 -22.89
C LEU A 697 -15.88 -7.84 -22.00
N GLU A 698 -15.79 -8.01 -20.67
CA GLU A 698 -16.47 -7.26 -19.61
C GLU A 698 -17.96 -7.00 -19.88
N THR A 699 -18.79 -7.96 -19.47
CA THR A 699 -20.25 -7.82 -19.43
C THR A 699 -20.69 -7.48 -18.01
N ILE A 700 -21.67 -6.59 -17.84
CA ILE A 700 -22.30 -6.41 -16.52
C ILE A 700 -23.16 -7.65 -16.23
N GLY A 701 -22.78 -8.41 -15.21
CA GLY A 701 -23.46 -9.66 -14.85
C GLY A 701 -23.49 -10.67 -16.01
N ASP A 702 -24.66 -11.21 -16.28
CA ASP A 702 -24.87 -12.28 -17.28
C ASP A 702 -25.27 -11.74 -18.66
N GLU A 703 -24.92 -10.49 -18.97
CA GLU A 703 -25.29 -9.88 -20.24
C GLU A 703 -24.70 -10.62 -21.45
N PRO A 704 -25.49 -10.83 -22.51
CA PRO A 704 -25.06 -11.64 -23.64
C PRO A 704 -23.96 -10.96 -24.46
N LEU A 705 -23.12 -11.80 -25.05
CA LEU A 705 -22.19 -11.41 -26.11
C LEU A 705 -22.80 -11.79 -27.47
N ILE A 706 -22.45 -11.07 -28.51
CA ILE A 706 -22.88 -11.40 -29.88
C ILE A 706 -21.68 -11.80 -30.72
N VAL A 707 -21.91 -12.80 -31.56
CA VAL A 707 -20.96 -13.22 -32.59
C VAL A 707 -21.49 -12.74 -33.92
N GLU A 708 -20.68 -11.97 -34.62
CA GLU A 708 -21.03 -11.39 -35.91
C GLU A 708 -20.10 -11.93 -36.99
N ALA A 709 -20.65 -12.20 -38.18
CA ALA A 709 -19.90 -12.51 -39.39
C ALA A 709 -20.13 -11.37 -40.41
N ASN A 710 -19.08 -10.62 -40.76
CA ASN A 710 -19.16 -9.43 -41.63
C ASN A 710 -20.28 -8.45 -41.19
N GLY A 711 -20.43 -8.24 -39.87
CA GLY A 711 -21.44 -7.35 -39.29
C GLY A 711 -22.86 -7.94 -39.15
N THR A 712 -23.08 -9.19 -39.55
CA THR A 712 -24.36 -9.89 -39.34
C THR A 712 -24.28 -10.75 -38.10
N VAL A 713 -25.20 -10.59 -37.14
CA VAL A 713 -25.25 -11.45 -35.94
C VAL A 713 -25.58 -12.89 -36.35
N VAL A 714 -24.70 -13.83 -36.00
CA VAL A 714 -24.83 -15.26 -36.30
C VAL A 714 -25.01 -16.12 -35.05
N SER A 715 -24.64 -15.62 -33.88
CA SER A 715 -24.90 -16.29 -32.61
C SER A 715 -24.95 -15.28 -31.45
N VAL A 716 -25.54 -15.71 -30.33
CA VAL A 716 -25.60 -14.98 -29.07
C VAL A 716 -25.08 -15.90 -27.97
N LEU A 717 -24.05 -15.47 -27.26
CA LEU A 717 -23.44 -16.21 -26.16
C LEU A 717 -24.01 -15.73 -24.83
N PRO A 718 -24.24 -16.62 -23.86
CA PRO A 718 -24.59 -16.20 -22.52
C PRO A 718 -23.43 -15.39 -21.90
N GLY A 719 -23.76 -14.35 -21.13
CA GLY A 719 -22.77 -13.65 -20.31
C GLY A 719 -22.24 -14.51 -19.18
N GLY A 720 -21.13 -14.08 -18.59
CA GLY A 720 -20.47 -14.79 -17.48
C GLY A 720 -19.73 -16.08 -17.89
N ALA A 721 -19.82 -16.51 -19.15
CA ALA A 721 -19.00 -17.60 -19.68
C ALA A 721 -17.54 -17.16 -19.85
N THR A 722 -16.58 -18.02 -19.51
CA THR A 722 -15.14 -17.81 -19.78
C THR A 722 -14.74 -18.33 -21.16
N SER A 723 -15.45 -19.33 -21.69
CA SER A 723 -15.13 -19.94 -22.99
C SER A 723 -16.36 -20.47 -23.70
N MET A 724 -16.29 -20.55 -25.03
CA MET A 724 -17.36 -21.05 -25.90
C MET A 724 -16.80 -21.80 -27.12
N ALA A 725 -17.64 -22.64 -27.71
CA ALA A 725 -17.41 -23.31 -28.98
C ALA A 725 -18.64 -23.09 -29.87
N ILE A 726 -18.44 -22.54 -31.07
CA ILE A 726 -19.53 -22.22 -31.98
C ILE A 726 -19.26 -22.89 -33.32
N ALA A 727 -20.12 -23.83 -33.69
CA ALA A 727 -20.08 -24.41 -35.02
C ALA A 727 -20.44 -23.34 -36.06
N LEU A 728 -19.57 -23.12 -37.05
CA LEU A 728 -19.81 -22.14 -38.12
C LEU A 728 -20.49 -22.76 -39.36
N GLU A 729 -21.09 -23.94 -39.21
CA GLU A 729 -21.61 -24.77 -40.31
C GLU A 729 -22.73 -24.10 -41.13
N GLU A 730 -23.39 -23.08 -40.58
CA GLU A 730 -24.48 -22.36 -41.23
C GLU A 730 -24.03 -21.11 -42.00
N LEU A 731 -22.73 -20.75 -41.95
CA LEU A 731 -22.22 -19.65 -42.75
C LEU A 731 -22.23 -20.05 -44.24
N PRO A 732 -22.81 -19.22 -45.13
CA PRO A 732 -22.71 -19.45 -46.57
C PRO A 732 -21.25 -19.52 -47.04
N ALA A 733 -21.02 -20.04 -48.24
CA ALA A 733 -19.68 -20.05 -48.82
C ALA A 733 -19.13 -18.61 -48.96
N GLY A 734 -17.93 -18.35 -48.43
CA GLY A 734 -17.32 -17.04 -48.51
C GLY A 734 -16.22 -16.79 -47.49
N ALA A 735 -15.59 -15.61 -47.59
CA ALA A 735 -14.67 -15.09 -46.60
C ALA A 735 -15.44 -14.21 -45.59
N TYR A 736 -15.32 -14.54 -44.32
CA TYR A 736 -15.99 -13.85 -43.22
C TYR A 736 -14.95 -13.38 -42.22
N ILE A 737 -15.13 -12.16 -41.74
CA ILE A 737 -14.55 -11.72 -40.49
C ILE A 737 -15.57 -12.06 -39.41
N VAL A 738 -15.26 -13.05 -38.59
CA VAL A 738 -16.07 -13.37 -37.42
C VAL A 738 -15.50 -12.67 -36.21
N GLN A 739 -16.33 -11.88 -35.53
CA GLN A 739 -15.95 -11.12 -34.34
C GLN A 739 -16.91 -11.40 -33.18
N VAL A 740 -16.38 -11.39 -31.96
CA VAL A 740 -17.18 -11.46 -30.73
C VAL A 740 -17.16 -10.07 -30.09
N ARG A 741 -18.33 -9.54 -29.75
CA ARG A 741 -18.43 -8.25 -29.06
C ARG A 741 -19.54 -8.26 -28.01
N PRO A 742 -19.42 -7.44 -26.95
CA PRO A 742 -20.52 -7.26 -26.02
C PRO A 742 -21.68 -6.53 -26.70
N VAL A 743 -22.91 -6.85 -26.28
CA VAL A 743 -24.12 -6.15 -26.76
C VAL A 743 -24.11 -4.69 -26.31
N HIS A 744 -23.74 -4.45 -25.06
CA HIS A 744 -23.56 -3.12 -24.50
C HIS A 744 -22.08 -2.86 -24.19
N ARG A 745 -21.60 -1.69 -24.59
CA ARG A 745 -20.22 -1.25 -24.32
C ARG A 745 -20.20 -0.44 -23.03
N TYR A 746 -19.62 -1.03 -21.98
CA TYR A 746 -19.57 -0.45 -20.63
C TYR A 746 -18.23 0.18 -20.26
N ASP A 747 -17.24 0.11 -21.15
CA ASP A 747 -16.01 0.89 -21.10
C ASP A 747 -16.25 2.39 -20.89
N LEU A 748 -17.35 2.91 -21.42
CA LEU A 748 -17.78 4.31 -21.22
C LEU A 748 -18.15 4.64 -19.76
N ILE A 749 -18.50 3.64 -18.94
CA ILE A 749 -18.90 3.85 -17.53
C ILE A 749 -17.68 3.95 -16.62
N TYR A 750 -16.73 3.02 -16.72
CA TYR A 750 -15.67 2.87 -15.70
C TYR A 750 -14.39 3.68 -16.01
N GLY A 751 -14.04 3.89 -17.28
CA GLY A 751 -12.81 4.61 -17.63
C GLY A 751 -12.89 5.48 -18.89
N GLY A 752 -14.08 5.65 -19.45
CA GLY A 752 -14.34 6.52 -20.60
C GLY A 752 -13.47 6.16 -21.80
N ASP A 753 -12.98 7.17 -22.51
CA ASP A 753 -12.21 7.00 -23.75
C ASP A 753 -10.92 6.21 -23.57
N ILE A 754 -10.33 6.17 -22.37
CA ILE A 754 -9.12 5.40 -22.09
C ILE A 754 -9.44 3.91 -22.22
N ILE A 755 -10.40 3.42 -21.42
CA ILE A 755 -10.79 2.02 -21.47
C ILE A 755 -11.39 1.66 -22.82
N ALA A 756 -12.12 2.56 -23.47
CA ALA A 756 -12.66 2.30 -24.79
C ALA A 756 -11.59 2.05 -25.87
N ARG A 757 -10.44 2.72 -25.76
CA ARG A 757 -9.28 2.46 -26.63
C ARG A 757 -8.65 1.11 -26.32
N GLU A 758 -8.46 0.79 -25.04
CA GLU A 758 -7.88 -0.49 -24.62
C GLU A 758 -8.77 -1.69 -25.01
N MET A 759 -10.10 -1.56 -24.84
CA MET A 759 -11.08 -2.54 -25.30
C MET A 759 -11.04 -2.75 -26.81
N ALA A 760 -10.82 -1.68 -27.60
CA ALA A 760 -10.68 -1.81 -29.04
C ALA A 760 -9.41 -2.58 -29.45
N LYS A 761 -8.34 -2.53 -28.64
CA LYS A 761 -7.16 -3.38 -28.85
C LYS A 761 -7.47 -4.84 -28.53
N ILE A 762 -8.13 -5.10 -27.39
CA ILE A 762 -8.52 -6.46 -26.96
C ILE A 762 -9.50 -7.10 -27.95
N ALA A 763 -10.49 -6.36 -28.45
CA ALA A 763 -11.49 -6.87 -29.38
C ALA A 763 -10.88 -7.51 -30.64
N LYS A 764 -9.68 -7.06 -31.07
CA LYS A 764 -8.96 -7.65 -32.20
C LYS A 764 -8.52 -9.09 -31.94
N LEU A 765 -8.30 -9.49 -30.68
CA LEU A 765 -7.99 -10.87 -30.31
C LEU A 765 -9.18 -11.81 -30.50
N PHE A 766 -10.39 -11.24 -30.56
CA PHE A 766 -11.65 -11.95 -30.75
C PHE A 766 -12.16 -11.92 -32.19
N GLN A 767 -11.31 -11.50 -33.13
CA GLN A 767 -11.61 -11.44 -34.56
C GLN A 767 -10.83 -12.54 -35.30
N VAL A 768 -11.54 -13.37 -36.08
CA VAL A 768 -10.92 -14.42 -36.90
C VAL A 768 -11.43 -14.33 -38.33
N GLU A 769 -10.53 -14.45 -39.27
CA GLU A 769 -10.87 -14.64 -40.67
C GLU A 769 -11.20 -16.10 -40.93
N VAL A 770 -12.42 -16.35 -41.40
CA VAL A 770 -12.95 -17.66 -41.74
C VAL A 770 -13.14 -17.73 -43.24
N SER A 771 -12.59 -18.75 -43.88
CA SER A 771 -12.97 -19.12 -45.24
C SER A 771 -13.95 -20.28 -45.15
N ALA A 772 -15.25 -19.98 -45.20
CA ALA A 772 -16.28 -21.01 -45.26
C ALA A 772 -16.21 -21.66 -46.65
N ASN A 773 -15.57 -22.81 -46.75
CA ASN A 773 -15.71 -23.67 -47.91
C ASN A 773 -17.10 -24.32 -47.83
N PRO A 774 -17.95 -24.19 -48.86
CA PRO A 774 -19.19 -24.95 -48.89
C PRO A 774 -18.81 -26.42 -48.77
N ARG A 775 -19.24 -27.08 -47.70
CA ARG A 775 -19.01 -28.52 -47.52
C ARG A 775 -19.32 -29.21 -48.84
N GLY A 776 -18.32 -29.91 -49.35
CA GLY A 776 -18.30 -30.52 -50.66
C GLY A 776 -19.61 -31.23 -50.96
N SER A 777 -20.26 -30.76 -52.02
CA SER A 777 -20.73 -31.68 -53.05
C SER A 777 -19.51 -32.33 -53.72
N GLU A 778 -18.80 -33.21 -53.03
CA GLU A 778 -17.93 -34.23 -53.64
C GLU A 778 -18.72 -35.55 -53.54
N ALA A 779 -19.22 -36.21 -54.58
CA ALA A 779 -18.73 -36.36 -55.95
C ALA A 779 -17.22 -36.67 -56.00
N ASN A 780 -16.91 -37.93 -55.65
CA ASN A 780 -15.73 -38.68 -56.06
C ASN A 780 -15.09 -38.17 -57.37
N SER A 781 -13.90 -37.59 -57.30
CA SER A 781 -12.84 -37.84 -58.27
C SER A 781 -11.50 -37.35 -57.74
N GLY A 782 -10.57 -38.28 -57.56
CA GLY A 782 -9.21 -37.98 -57.12
C GLY A 782 -8.41 -37.17 -58.14
N GLY A 783 -7.49 -36.37 -57.62
CA GLY A 783 -6.51 -35.65 -58.40
C GLY A 783 -5.61 -34.80 -57.50
N VAL A 784 -4.46 -35.34 -57.14
CA VAL A 784 -3.36 -34.64 -56.46
C VAL A 784 -2.79 -33.58 -57.41
N GLN A 785 -2.63 -32.33 -56.95
CA GLN A 785 -1.53 -31.47 -57.42
C GLN A 785 -1.19 -30.30 -56.47
N ASP A 786 0.12 -30.15 -56.25
CA ASP A 786 0.84 -29.09 -55.53
C ASP A 786 0.66 -27.67 -56.11
N SER A 787 0.68 -26.65 -55.25
CA SER A 787 1.45 -25.39 -55.45
C SER A 787 1.38 -24.51 -54.17
N LYS A 788 2.53 -24.22 -53.53
CA LYS A 788 3.34 -22.98 -53.60
C LYS A 788 2.61 -21.67 -53.24
N LEU A 789 2.91 -21.17 -52.04
CA LEU A 789 2.59 -19.83 -51.53
C LEU A 789 3.59 -18.77 -52.03
N ALA A 790 3.06 -17.69 -52.59
CA ALA A 790 3.57 -16.31 -52.59
C ALA A 790 2.34 -15.46 -52.20
N GLY A 791 2.34 -14.59 -51.19
CA GLY A 791 3.24 -13.46 -51.00
C GLY A 791 2.63 -12.26 -51.73
N ASP A 792 1.67 -11.57 -51.12
CA ASP A 792 1.41 -10.16 -51.46
C ASP A 792 0.55 -9.43 -50.41
N GLU A 793 0.82 -8.13 -50.33
CA GLU A 793 0.42 -7.14 -49.32
C GLU A 793 -1.04 -6.68 -49.46
N SER A 794 -1.72 -6.46 -48.33
CA SER A 794 -3.05 -5.84 -48.26
C SER A 794 -2.92 -4.32 -48.00
N PRO A 795 -3.66 -3.44 -48.70
CA PRO A 795 -3.68 -2.01 -48.38
C PRO A 795 -4.71 -1.71 -47.29
N LEU A 796 -4.30 -0.89 -46.32
CA LEU A 796 -5.16 -0.24 -45.33
C LEU A 796 -6.22 0.64 -46.02
N VAL A 797 -7.50 0.37 -45.76
CA VAL A 797 -8.61 1.26 -46.10
C VAL A 797 -9.02 2.02 -44.85
N ASP A 798 -8.88 3.35 -44.90
CA ASP A 798 -9.34 4.31 -43.90
C ASP A 798 -10.85 4.45 -44.00
N VAL A 799 -11.57 4.04 -42.94
CA VAL A 799 -13.02 4.21 -42.81
C VAL A 799 -13.27 5.16 -41.65
N SER A 800 -13.16 6.47 -41.91
CA SER A 800 -13.75 7.51 -41.09
C SER A 800 -14.74 8.30 -41.94
N GLN A 801 -16.03 7.92 -41.86
CA GLN A 801 -17.23 8.74 -42.13
C GLN A 801 -18.42 7.80 -42.29
N ASP A 802 -19.19 7.61 -41.20
CA ASP A 802 -20.66 7.59 -41.22
C ASP A 802 -21.20 7.15 -39.85
N LEU A 803 -21.31 8.10 -38.92
CA LEU A 803 -22.13 7.95 -37.71
C LEU A 803 -22.80 9.29 -37.38
N HIS A 804 -23.78 9.68 -38.20
CA HIS A 804 -24.80 10.65 -37.82
C HIS A 804 -26.14 10.25 -38.44
N ARG A 805 -26.98 9.54 -37.66
CA ARG A 805 -28.44 9.67 -37.59
C ARG A 805 -29.06 8.52 -36.80
N GLY A 806 -29.89 8.86 -35.81
CA GLY A 806 -30.88 7.95 -35.24
C GLY A 806 -31.01 7.97 -33.72
N ASN A 807 -31.40 9.11 -33.14
CA ASN A 807 -31.92 9.15 -31.78
C ASN A 807 -33.38 8.67 -31.78
N GLU A 808 -33.64 7.48 -31.25
CA GLU A 808 -34.95 7.13 -30.68
C GLU A 808 -34.72 6.61 -29.26
N VAL A 809 -35.15 7.42 -28.29
CA VAL A 809 -35.05 7.19 -26.85
C VAL A 809 -36.23 6.32 -26.42
N TYR A 810 -35.97 5.12 -25.94
CA TYR A 810 -36.93 4.34 -25.14
C TYR A 810 -36.73 4.64 -23.66
N PRO A 811 -37.76 5.05 -22.90
CA PRO A 811 -37.66 5.15 -21.46
C PRO A 811 -37.92 3.78 -20.83
N VAL A 812 -36.89 3.16 -20.26
CA VAL A 812 -37.04 2.00 -19.37
C VAL A 812 -37.07 2.51 -17.93
N PHE A 813 -38.22 2.32 -17.29
CA PHE A 813 -38.45 2.59 -15.88
C PHE A 813 -37.64 1.61 -15.02
N TYR A 814 -36.73 2.11 -14.19
CA TYR A 814 -36.24 1.38 -13.03
C TYR A 814 -37.21 1.56 -11.87
N ALA A 815 -37.89 0.48 -11.49
CA ALA A 815 -38.62 0.41 -10.24
C ALA A 815 -37.63 0.17 -9.10
N ALA A 816 -37.31 1.22 -8.35
CA ALA A 816 -36.62 1.12 -7.08
C ALA A 816 -37.54 0.42 -6.07
N ILE A 817 -37.17 -0.79 -5.63
CA ILE A 817 -37.75 -1.41 -4.45
C ILE A 817 -36.95 -0.86 -3.25
N ALA A 818 -37.49 0.20 -2.65
CA ALA A 818 -37.09 0.66 -1.34
C ALA A 818 -37.61 -0.33 -0.29
N VAL A 819 -36.73 -1.11 0.34
CA VAL A 819 -37.02 -1.76 1.63
C VAL A 819 -36.38 -0.92 2.71
N SER A 820 -37.13 0.07 3.16
CA SER A 820 -36.93 0.70 4.47
C SER A 820 -37.44 -0.24 5.56
N ALA A 821 -36.56 -0.72 6.44
CA ALA A 821 -36.96 -1.26 7.74
C ALA A 821 -35.84 -1.12 8.78
N VAL A 822 -36.02 -0.10 9.62
CA VAL A 822 -35.46 0.04 10.96
C VAL A 822 -35.80 -1.20 11.80
N MET A 823 -34.83 -1.88 12.41
CA MET A 823 -34.96 -2.45 13.77
C MET A 823 -33.61 -2.85 14.40
N PRO A 824 -33.49 -2.76 15.75
CA PRO A 824 -32.22 -2.88 16.48
C PRO A 824 -32.04 -4.24 17.18
N THR A 825 -30.78 -4.53 17.57
CA THR A 825 -30.32 -5.41 18.67
C THR A 825 -30.68 -6.91 18.69
N ALA A 826 -29.60 -7.69 18.85
CA ALA A 826 -29.51 -9.05 19.41
C ALA A 826 -30.02 -10.22 18.55
N ILE A 827 -29.09 -11.12 18.19
CA ILE A 827 -29.17 -12.58 18.47
C ILE A 827 -27.77 -13.19 18.29
N LEU A 828 -27.22 -13.65 19.43
CA LEU A 828 -26.23 -14.72 19.51
C LEU A 828 -26.90 -16.01 19.05
N LEU A 829 -26.34 -16.74 18.07
CA LEU A 829 -26.63 -18.18 17.92
C LEU A 829 -25.49 -18.93 17.21
N VAL A 830 -24.73 -19.61 18.04
CA VAL A 830 -23.98 -20.86 17.85
C VAL A 830 -24.17 -21.53 16.48
N TRP A 831 -23.11 -21.56 15.67
CA TRP A 831 -23.02 -22.43 14.49
C TRP A 831 -22.08 -23.61 14.77
N ARG A 832 -22.68 -24.79 14.97
CA ARG A 832 -21.98 -26.06 15.18
C ARG A 832 -21.99 -26.81 13.84
N ARG A 833 -20.84 -26.87 13.16
CA ARG A 833 -20.62 -27.69 11.95
C ARG A 833 -20.86 -29.17 12.26
N GLN A 834 -21.74 -29.83 11.50
CA GLN A 834 -21.64 -31.26 11.23
C GLN A 834 -21.37 -31.47 9.75
N ARG A 835 -20.28 -32.19 9.48
CA ARG A 835 -19.86 -32.69 8.18
C ARG A 835 -20.82 -33.78 7.69
N LEU A 836 -21.10 -33.78 6.39
CA LEU A 836 -21.13 -34.97 5.55
C LEU A 836 -20.23 -34.73 4.34
#